data_AF-A0A2A6B7X6-F1
#
_entry.id   AF-A0A2A6B7X6-F1
#
_cell.length_a   1.000
_cell.length_b   1.000
_cell.length_c   1.000
_cell.angle_alpha   90.00
_cell.angle_beta   90.00
_cell.angle_gamma   90.00
#
_symmetry.space_group_name_H-M   'P 1'
#
loop_
_entity.id
_entity.type
_entity.pdbx_description
1 polymer ?
#
loop_
_entity_poly.entity_id
_entity_poly.type
_entity_poly.pdbx_seq_one_letter_code
_entity_poly.pdbx_strand_id
1 'polypeptide(L)'
;MGARSLRQRLMRTKNVAEGDLTTQLKRCLTTFDITMLGVGHMIGAGIYVLTGAVIKNTTGPAIIGSFFLSGVAALLSALCYAEFGARFPKAGSAYTYAYVGCGELWAFIIGWNIVLEHMLGAAAIARSWSGYLDALMNGYISNATISTIGPLAEKGSLIGTYPDVVAVVVILVGAIFIAIGSKAATNFNTFFTVCNLAVISFVVMYGSTFIDFNNWQGMAPDGIHSRFMPYGVDGMLAGAASCFFAYVGFDGLATAGEEAKNPSKSIPHATYISMAIVSIAYILMSGILSLMLPFEAVHPHAAFADAFAFVGSPWAKYLVSVGSICGITTSLMGALFSLPRCVYAMADDGLIFGWWARINEKTQTPVNAVITFTFLTAIIALMFDVEALVDFLSIGTLLAYSIVSASLVILRYQPSAISAQEPHLMDNGGRLRVCIPGLSPIIDRMEPGYSVLYSLIFMIFCITSFGALLASKFHWTVFGSILLLLTIIGGIGSLLFIDMHYQNRQQLAFKVFLVPYLPAASLLINILMMTHLGVMTWIRLGIWMAIGFAIYLMYGLNHSKEEKAGAEKITKSSTYNSVIIASRITDNKKKKKESYRWKEHMRDHSSDRGITLKKRKKKCGPCRFFCKTLCVCFAVLILLLVLAILYPIVSDFNFGPVKRDVDWSAPHNSNKERSMRAMTDRINQDSKTWKARYNPFAHSADVLSLNNPIDIVNQRLLEVVGVVTHTVKDGISPEDRMVDTIEHLRELKNLVIVLPSSFDAREKWSRCSSIHQISNQGACGSCWAMAAASVMSDRLCISSNYSRQETVSAQDILSCCPSCGSCGGGGFLINPFKQWKDRGFVSGGSYGSNEGCKPYEINNQCGYPCAIDYYTKNRTPSCDEKCNPLYRKNYTDDLIKSRKAYWLRSLPFYEESTDWRVTEQKKIKDAMFKELYGTTFTSDAELLLKTELMVYGPVMGCLIIGESFLLYDSGIFDSEYGDWMYSHCMRVIGWGEEGGVKYWTFANSWGRNWGENGFIRMKIDDHSTPADIAAGIF
;
A
#
# COMPACT_ATOMS: atom_id res chain seq x y z
N MET A 1 34.39 -23.50 -5.92
CA MET A 1 33.35 -24.25 -6.64
C MET A 1 33.21 -23.69 -8.05
N GLY A 2 33.19 -24.52 -9.10
CA GLY A 2 33.02 -24.03 -10.47
C GLY A 2 31.58 -23.58 -10.73
N ALA A 3 31.39 -22.42 -11.39
CA ALA A 3 30.06 -21.85 -11.67
C ALA A 3 29.09 -22.82 -12.40
N ARG A 4 29.62 -23.75 -13.21
CA ARG A 4 28.83 -24.79 -13.87
C ARG A 4 28.25 -25.83 -12.91
N SER A 5 28.96 -26.23 -11.86
CA SER A 5 28.45 -27.22 -10.89
C SER A 5 27.39 -26.59 -9.97
N LEU A 6 27.51 -25.31 -9.65
CA LEU A 6 26.52 -24.58 -8.87
C LEU A 6 25.20 -24.41 -9.64
N ARG A 7 25.26 -24.03 -10.93
CA ARG A 7 24.06 -23.93 -11.79
C ARG A 7 23.31 -25.26 -11.89
N GLN A 8 24.04 -26.37 -12.07
CA GLN A 8 23.42 -27.70 -12.14
C GLN A 8 22.73 -28.09 -10.84
N ARG A 9 23.27 -27.71 -9.68
CA ARG A 9 22.63 -27.94 -8.38
C ARG A 9 21.37 -27.09 -8.19
N LEU A 10 21.41 -25.81 -8.56
CA LEU A 10 20.29 -24.88 -8.34
C LEU A 10 19.06 -25.17 -9.23
N MET A 11 19.26 -25.75 -10.41
CA MET A 11 18.20 -25.98 -11.41
C MET A 11 17.74 -27.46 -11.48
N ARG A 12 18.01 -28.26 -10.44
CA ARG A 12 17.57 -29.68 -10.37
C ARG A 12 16.05 -29.73 -10.31
N THR A 13 15.43 -30.60 -11.09
CA THR A 13 13.99 -30.85 -11.02
C THR A 13 13.71 -32.15 -10.26
N LYS A 14 12.60 -32.17 -9.52
CA LYS A 14 12.15 -33.36 -8.80
C LYS A 14 11.45 -34.31 -9.76
N ASN A 15 11.88 -35.56 -9.80
CA ASN A 15 11.23 -36.60 -10.60
C ASN A 15 10.21 -37.34 -9.73
N VAL A 16 8.95 -36.92 -9.79
CA VAL A 16 7.84 -37.62 -9.13
C VAL A 16 7.20 -38.56 -10.16
N ALA A 17 7.19 -39.86 -9.88
CA ALA A 17 6.46 -40.82 -10.70
C ALA A 17 4.97 -40.46 -10.68
N GLU A 18 4.36 -40.38 -11.87
CA GLU A 18 2.97 -39.94 -12.00
C GLU A 18 2.03 -40.95 -11.34
N GLY A 19 1.08 -40.45 -10.53
CA GLY A 19 0.18 -41.30 -9.75
C GLY A 19 0.83 -42.03 -8.57
N ASP A 20 2.05 -41.67 -8.16
CA ASP A 20 2.64 -42.21 -6.93
C ASP A 20 1.83 -41.77 -5.70
N LEU A 21 1.09 -42.74 -5.13
CA LEU A 21 0.25 -42.54 -3.96
C LEU A 21 0.96 -42.85 -2.64
N THR A 22 2.25 -43.20 -2.66
CA THR A 22 3.01 -43.47 -1.42
C THR A 22 3.07 -42.21 -0.55
N THR A 23 2.71 -42.34 0.72
CA THR A 23 2.73 -41.22 1.68
C THR A 23 2.86 -41.77 3.11
N GLN A 24 3.48 -40.97 3.98
CA GLN A 24 3.51 -41.19 5.43
C GLN A 24 2.30 -40.57 6.14
N LEU A 25 1.43 -39.84 5.43
CA LEU A 25 0.21 -39.23 5.96
C LEU A 25 -1.00 -40.17 5.74
N LYS A 26 -2.01 -40.05 6.60
CA LYS A 26 -3.21 -40.89 6.53
C LYS A 26 -4.19 -40.39 5.45
N ARG A 27 -4.50 -41.23 4.46
CA ARG A 27 -5.55 -40.98 3.45
C ARG A 27 -6.97 -41.13 4.02
N CYS A 28 -7.51 -40.07 4.61
CA CYS A 28 -8.83 -40.07 5.24
C CYS A 28 -9.86 -39.08 4.68
N LEU A 29 -9.44 -38.13 3.84
CA LEU A 29 -10.29 -37.03 3.38
C LEU A 29 -11.09 -37.42 2.13
N THR A 30 -12.39 -37.15 2.19
CA THR A 30 -13.32 -37.32 1.06
C THR A 30 -13.41 -36.05 0.23
N THR A 31 -13.98 -36.12 -0.98
CA THR A 31 -14.24 -34.93 -1.80
C THR A 31 -15.06 -33.88 -1.03
N PHE A 32 -16.08 -34.31 -0.28
CA PHE A 32 -16.90 -33.42 0.55
C PHE A 32 -16.07 -32.71 1.63
N ASP A 33 -15.21 -33.46 2.34
CA ASP A 33 -14.33 -32.87 3.36
C ASP A 33 -13.41 -31.80 2.75
N ILE A 34 -12.85 -32.07 1.56
CA ILE A 34 -11.94 -31.14 0.87
C ILE A 34 -12.70 -29.92 0.33
N THR A 35 -13.92 -30.10 -0.19
CA THR A 35 -14.79 -28.98 -0.59
C THR A 35 -15.14 -28.09 0.60
N MET A 36 -15.54 -28.66 1.73
CA MET A 36 -15.89 -27.90 2.94
C MET A 36 -14.67 -27.24 3.59
N LEU A 37 -13.50 -27.88 3.49
CA LEU A 37 -12.22 -27.26 3.83
C LEU A 37 -11.95 -26.06 2.94
N GLY A 38 -12.11 -26.18 1.62
CA GLY A 38 -11.90 -25.09 0.68
C GLY A 38 -12.86 -23.92 0.84
N VAL A 39 -14.16 -24.21 0.94
CA VAL A 39 -15.18 -23.19 1.20
C VAL A 39 -14.93 -22.50 2.54
N GLY A 40 -14.64 -23.27 3.59
CA GLY A 40 -14.34 -22.70 4.92
C GLY A 40 -13.05 -21.89 4.94
N HIS A 41 -12.04 -22.28 4.16
CA HIS A 41 -10.77 -21.56 4.07
C HIS A 41 -10.94 -20.19 3.41
N MET A 42 -11.67 -20.13 2.29
CA MET A 42 -11.92 -18.89 1.56
C MET A 42 -12.95 -17.99 2.28
N ILE A 43 -14.09 -18.54 2.71
CA ILE A 43 -15.15 -17.77 3.38
C ILE A 43 -14.78 -17.51 4.84
N GLY A 44 -14.13 -16.39 5.10
CA GLY A 44 -13.76 -15.94 6.44
C GLY A 44 -13.74 -14.42 6.58
N ALA A 45 -12.58 -13.88 6.98
CA ALA A 45 -12.40 -12.43 7.15
C ALA A 45 -12.67 -11.64 5.85
N GLY A 46 -12.39 -12.24 4.69
CA GLY A 46 -12.60 -11.61 3.38
C GLY A 46 -14.05 -11.22 3.06
N ILE A 47 -15.05 -11.97 3.53
CA ILE A 47 -16.45 -11.59 3.33
C ILE A 47 -16.97 -10.72 4.47
N TYR A 48 -16.67 -11.06 5.72
CA TYR A 48 -17.31 -10.39 6.86
C TYR A 48 -16.68 -9.05 7.25
N VAL A 49 -15.37 -8.91 7.01
CA VAL A 49 -14.61 -7.71 7.38
C VAL A 49 -14.29 -6.88 6.13
N LEU A 50 -13.62 -7.48 5.14
CA LEU A 50 -13.12 -6.73 3.98
C LEU A 50 -14.24 -6.15 3.10
N THR A 51 -15.38 -6.84 2.95
CA THR A 51 -16.52 -6.32 2.16
C THR A 51 -17.01 -4.97 2.66
N GLY A 52 -17.09 -4.75 3.98
CA GLY A 52 -17.52 -3.47 4.55
C GLY A 52 -16.57 -2.34 4.24
N ALA A 53 -15.28 -2.57 4.48
CA ALA A 53 -14.23 -1.60 4.21
C ALA A 53 -14.16 -1.21 2.72
N VAL A 54 -14.26 -2.19 1.81
CA VAL A 54 -14.17 -1.94 0.36
C VAL A 54 -15.41 -1.20 -0.15
N ILE A 55 -16.63 -1.55 0.31
CA ILE A 55 -17.86 -0.80 -0.03
C ILE A 55 -17.72 0.66 0.41
N LYS A 56 -17.33 0.89 1.67
CA LYS A 56 -17.29 2.22 2.24
C LYS A 56 -16.20 3.11 1.63
N ASN A 57 -15.03 2.55 1.36
CA ASN A 57 -13.83 3.35 1.08
C ASN A 57 -13.34 3.29 -0.38
N THR A 58 -13.83 2.37 -1.21
CA THR A 58 -13.18 2.09 -2.51
C THR A 58 -14.15 1.91 -3.67
N THR A 59 -15.26 1.20 -3.50
CA THR A 59 -16.11 0.79 -4.63
C THR A 59 -17.56 1.26 -4.54
N GLY A 60 -18.09 1.45 -3.34
CA GLY A 60 -19.53 1.55 -3.15
C GLY A 60 -20.27 0.28 -3.59
N PRO A 61 -21.49 0.39 -4.13
CA PRO A 61 -22.25 -0.76 -4.64
C PRO A 61 -21.60 -1.52 -5.79
N ALA A 62 -20.65 -0.89 -6.51
CA ALA A 62 -19.89 -1.51 -7.58
C ALA A 62 -19.01 -2.69 -7.13
N ILE A 63 -18.92 -2.94 -5.81
CA ILE A 63 -18.21 -4.10 -5.25
C ILE A 63 -18.67 -5.44 -5.86
N ILE A 64 -19.92 -5.54 -6.34
CA ILE A 64 -20.42 -6.73 -7.02
C ILE A 64 -19.57 -7.01 -8.28
N GLY A 65 -19.28 -5.97 -9.05
CA GLY A 65 -18.40 -6.03 -10.21
C GLY A 65 -16.96 -6.37 -9.80
N SER A 66 -16.48 -5.79 -8.70
CA SER A 66 -15.17 -6.11 -8.14
C SER A 66 -15.05 -7.59 -7.76
N PHE A 67 -15.96 -8.15 -6.98
CA PHE A 67 -15.95 -9.56 -6.59
C PHE A 67 -16.11 -10.52 -7.77
N PHE A 68 -16.87 -10.13 -8.80
CA PHE A 68 -16.99 -10.90 -10.03
C PHE A 68 -15.65 -10.96 -10.77
N LEU A 69 -15.00 -9.82 -10.99
CA LEU A 69 -13.69 -9.75 -11.64
C LEU A 69 -12.60 -10.50 -10.85
N SER A 70 -12.57 -10.32 -9.52
CA SER A 70 -11.67 -11.06 -8.63
C SER A 70 -11.92 -12.57 -8.69
N GLY A 71 -13.18 -12.99 -8.71
CA GLY A 71 -13.57 -14.40 -8.79
C GLY A 71 -13.12 -15.05 -10.09
N VAL A 72 -13.26 -14.36 -11.22
CA VAL A 72 -12.74 -14.81 -12.51
C VAL A 72 -11.21 -14.93 -12.46
N ALA A 73 -10.51 -13.92 -11.96
CA ALA A 73 -9.05 -13.95 -11.82
C ALA A 73 -8.56 -15.12 -10.95
N ALA A 74 -9.21 -15.33 -9.80
CA ALA A 74 -8.89 -16.41 -8.88
C ALA A 74 -9.20 -17.78 -9.50
N LEU A 75 -10.31 -17.92 -10.22
CA LEU A 75 -10.70 -19.17 -10.90
C LEU A 75 -9.66 -19.58 -11.95
N LEU A 76 -9.13 -18.63 -12.74
CA LEU A 76 -8.08 -18.93 -13.72
C LEU A 76 -6.85 -19.55 -13.04
N SER A 77 -6.43 -19.00 -11.90
CA SER A 77 -5.32 -19.54 -11.11
C SER A 77 -5.70 -20.89 -10.48
N ALA A 78 -6.90 -21.02 -9.91
CA ALA A 78 -7.40 -22.24 -9.28
C ALA A 78 -7.47 -23.43 -10.24
N LEU A 79 -7.83 -23.20 -11.51
CA LEU A 79 -7.83 -24.25 -12.54
C LEU A 79 -6.42 -24.78 -12.82
N CYS A 80 -5.40 -23.90 -12.85
CA CYS A 80 -3.99 -24.33 -12.95
C CYS A 80 -3.60 -25.21 -11.75
N TYR A 81 -3.99 -24.83 -10.53
CA TYR A 81 -3.75 -25.63 -9.32
C TYR A 81 -4.49 -26.97 -9.34
N ALA A 82 -5.72 -27.02 -9.85
CA ALA A 82 -6.52 -28.23 -9.94
C ALA A 82 -5.86 -29.30 -10.82
N GLU A 83 -5.29 -28.92 -11.97
CA GLU A 83 -4.54 -29.86 -12.82
C GLU A 83 -3.28 -30.38 -12.13
N PHE A 84 -2.51 -29.49 -11.50
CA PHE A 84 -1.32 -29.89 -10.78
C PHE A 84 -1.64 -30.81 -9.59
N GLY A 85 -2.67 -30.50 -8.81
CA GLY A 85 -3.10 -31.32 -7.67
C GLY A 85 -3.63 -32.68 -8.09
N ALA A 86 -4.31 -32.75 -9.24
CA ALA A 86 -4.73 -34.03 -9.81
C ALA A 86 -3.55 -34.87 -10.32
N ARG A 87 -2.51 -34.21 -10.84
CA ARG A 87 -1.34 -34.85 -11.45
C ARG A 87 -0.29 -35.30 -10.44
N PHE A 88 0.01 -34.46 -9.46
CA PHE A 88 1.01 -34.71 -8.42
C PHE A 88 0.38 -34.57 -7.03
N PRO A 89 -0.31 -35.62 -6.53
CA PRO A 89 -1.05 -35.58 -5.28
C PRO A 89 -0.13 -35.73 -4.05
N LYS A 90 0.86 -34.85 -3.95
CA LYS A 90 1.84 -34.77 -2.86
C LYS A 90 1.58 -33.52 -2.01
N ALA A 91 1.99 -33.54 -0.76
CA ALA A 91 1.90 -32.41 0.15
C ALA A 91 2.88 -31.33 -0.34
N GLY A 92 2.54 -30.05 -0.14
CA GLY A 92 3.39 -28.92 -0.53
C GLY A 92 2.82 -28.00 -1.62
N SER A 93 1.68 -28.34 -2.25
CA SER A 93 0.98 -27.44 -3.19
C SER A 93 1.95 -26.82 -4.23
N ALA A 94 1.95 -25.49 -4.37
CA ALA A 94 2.78 -24.76 -5.32
C ALA A 94 4.29 -24.98 -5.20
N TYR A 95 4.82 -25.29 -4.00
CA TYR A 95 6.23 -25.67 -3.83
C TYR A 95 6.58 -26.89 -4.68
N THR A 96 5.77 -27.96 -4.55
CA THR A 96 5.99 -29.21 -5.29
C THR A 96 5.83 -28.98 -6.79
N TYR A 97 4.87 -28.15 -7.20
CA TYR A 97 4.63 -27.84 -8.61
C TYR A 97 5.79 -27.07 -9.24
N ALA A 98 6.33 -26.08 -8.53
CA ALA A 98 7.52 -25.34 -8.94
C ALA A 98 8.77 -26.25 -8.98
N TYR A 99 8.89 -27.24 -8.08
CA TYR A 99 10.03 -28.17 -8.08
C TYR A 99 10.02 -29.10 -9.30
N VAL A 100 8.85 -29.55 -9.73
CA VAL A 100 8.70 -30.36 -10.94
C VAL A 100 8.88 -29.51 -12.20
N GLY A 101 8.31 -28.30 -12.24
CA GLY A 101 8.29 -27.45 -13.44
C GLY A 101 9.51 -26.57 -13.67
N CYS A 102 9.99 -25.87 -12.62
CA CYS A 102 11.02 -24.82 -12.71
C CYS A 102 12.35 -25.19 -12.05
N GLY A 103 12.35 -26.11 -11.08
CA GLY A 103 13.54 -26.63 -10.40
C GLY A 103 13.72 -26.16 -8.95
N GLU A 104 14.78 -26.65 -8.29
CA GLU A 104 15.02 -26.60 -6.85
C GLU A 104 15.06 -25.17 -6.28
N LEU A 105 15.77 -24.23 -6.92
CA LEU A 105 15.84 -22.86 -6.45
C LEU A 105 14.47 -22.16 -6.46
N TRP A 106 13.71 -22.31 -7.55
CA TRP A 106 12.37 -21.73 -7.67
C TRP A 106 11.38 -22.40 -6.72
N ALA A 107 11.51 -23.71 -6.53
CA ALA A 107 10.77 -24.43 -5.52
C ALA A 107 11.05 -23.85 -4.14
N PHE A 108 12.32 -23.67 -3.76
CA PHE A 108 12.68 -23.09 -2.47
C PHE A 108 12.10 -21.67 -2.30
N ILE A 109 12.24 -20.79 -3.29
CA ILE A 109 11.70 -19.42 -3.25
C ILE A 109 10.18 -19.46 -3.00
N ILE A 110 9.46 -20.29 -3.75
CA ILE A 110 8.01 -20.41 -3.61
C ILE A 110 7.62 -21.05 -2.27
N GLY A 111 8.26 -22.14 -1.87
CA GLY A 111 8.00 -22.80 -0.59
C GLY A 111 8.24 -21.87 0.59
N TRP A 112 9.34 -21.11 0.58
CA TRP A 112 9.65 -20.14 1.62
C TRP A 112 8.63 -18.99 1.69
N ASN A 113 8.08 -18.58 0.55
CA ASN A 113 7.00 -17.59 0.50
C ASN A 113 5.65 -18.17 0.95
N ILE A 114 5.32 -19.42 0.63
CA ILE A 114 4.09 -20.09 1.10
C ILE A 114 4.10 -20.24 2.63
N VAL A 115 5.26 -20.54 3.23
CA VAL A 115 5.40 -20.61 4.68
C VAL A 115 5.08 -19.25 5.31
N LEU A 116 5.64 -18.16 4.77
CA LEU A 116 5.32 -16.82 5.22
C LEU A 116 3.85 -16.48 5.00
N GLU A 117 3.31 -16.80 3.84
CA GLU A 117 1.93 -16.57 3.45
C GLU A 117 0.97 -17.18 4.48
N HIS A 118 1.06 -18.48 4.73
CA HIS A 118 0.17 -19.10 5.70
C HIS A 118 0.40 -18.63 7.15
N MET A 119 1.63 -18.25 7.52
CA MET A 119 1.91 -17.67 8.84
C MET A 119 1.21 -16.31 9.02
N LEU A 120 1.43 -15.39 8.08
CA LEU A 120 0.83 -14.05 8.12
C LEU A 120 -0.69 -14.11 7.96
N GLY A 121 -1.18 -14.98 7.08
CA GLY A 121 -2.61 -15.21 6.87
C GLY A 121 -3.31 -15.72 8.12
N ALA A 122 -2.76 -16.74 8.78
CA ALA A 122 -3.31 -17.22 10.04
C ALA A 122 -3.29 -16.14 11.15
N ALA A 123 -2.22 -15.34 11.23
CA ALA A 123 -2.15 -14.22 12.16
C ALA A 123 -3.20 -13.15 11.86
N ALA A 124 -3.37 -12.75 10.59
CA ALA A 124 -4.35 -11.74 10.16
C ALA A 124 -5.79 -12.21 10.41
N ILE A 125 -6.10 -13.48 10.14
CA ILE A 125 -7.42 -14.06 10.39
C ILE A 125 -7.69 -14.10 11.91
N ALA A 126 -6.72 -14.49 12.74
CA ALA A 126 -6.89 -14.49 14.19
C ALA A 126 -7.08 -13.08 14.77
N ARG A 127 -6.37 -12.08 14.23
CA ARG A 127 -6.57 -10.67 14.57
C ARG A 127 -7.95 -10.17 14.14
N SER A 128 -8.42 -10.59 12.97
CA SER A 128 -9.78 -10.30 12.48
C SER A 128 -10.85 -10.93 13.38
N TRP A 129 -10.60 -12.15 13.87
CA TRP A 129 -11.48 -12.83 14.83
C TRP A 129 -11.58 -12.05 16.15
N SER A 130 -10.43 -11.63 16.69
CA SER A 130 -10.36 -10.84 17.92
C SER A 130 -11.01 -9.47 17.76
N GLY A 131 -10.71 -8.76 16.67
CA GLY A 131 -11.29 -7.45 16.37
C GLY A 131 -12.80 -7.50 16.16
N TYR A 132 -13.32 -8.57 15.54
CA TYR A 132 -14.76 -8.77 15.40
C TYR A 132 -15.41 -9.00 16.77
N LEU A 133 -14.81 -9.81 17.63
CA LEU A 133 -15.29 -10.03 19.00
C LEU A 133 -15.25 -8.74 19.85
N ASP A 134 -14.18 -7.94 19.72
CA ASP A 134 -14.04 -6.66 20.40
C ASP A 134 -15.10 -5.65 19.93
N ALA A 135 -15.39 -5.58 18.63
CA ALA A 135 -16.45 -4.75 18.08
C ALA A 135 -17.84 -5.13 18.64
N LEU A 136 -18.11 -6.43 18.84
CA LEU A 136 -19.37 -6.88 19.46
C LEU A 136 -19.48 -6.50 20.93
N MET A 137 -18.35 -6.39 21.64
CA MET A 137 -18.28 -5.94 23.02
C MET A 137 -18.03 -4.43 23.15
N ASN A 138 -18.29 -3.66 22.08
CA ASN A 138 -18.13 -2.21 22.03
C ASN A 138 -16.71 -1.72 22.46
N GLY A 139 -15.67 -2.46 22.06
CA GLY A 139 -14.27 -2.09 22.30
C GLY A 139 -13.74 -2.40 23.71
N TYR A 140 -14.42 -3.26 24.47
CA TYR A 140 -14.01 -3.56 25.85
C TYR A 140 -12.65 -4.27 25.95
N ILE A 141 -12.32 -5.21 25.04
CA ILE A 141 -11.03 -5.95 25.07
C ILE A 141 -9.88 -4.99 24.79
N SER A 142 -10.00 -4.18 23.74
CA SER A 142 -8.97 -3.23 23.36
C SER A 142 -8.77 -2.16 24.45
N ASN A 143 -9.86 -1.58 24.98
CA ASN A 143 -9.79 -0.59 26.04
C ASN A 143 -9.19 -1.16 27.34
N ALA A 144 -9.59 -2.38 27.75
CA ALA A 144 -9.05 -3.03 28.95
C ALA A 144 -7.54 -3.29 28.80
N THR A 145 -7.12 -3.79 27.64
CA THR A 145 -5.71 -4.08 27.36
C THR A 145 -4.87 -2.80 27.34
N ILE A 146 -5.35 -1.76 26.64
CA ILE A 146 -4.68 -0.44 26.58
C ILE A 146 -4.61 0.20 27.97
N SER A 147 -5.67 0.07 28.79
CA SER A 147 -5.67 0.63 30.15
C SER A 147 -4.68 -0.06 31.10
N THR A 148 -4.37 -1.34 30.85
CA THR A 148 -3.48 -2.14 31.71
C THR A 148 -2.01 -2.05 31.27
N ILE A 149 -1.75 -2.14 29.96
CA ILE A 149 -0.40 -2.27 29.40
C ILE A 149 0.09 -0.95 28.77
N GLY A 150 -0.82 -0.04 28.40
CA GLY A 150 -0.53 1.14 27.58
C GLY A 150 -0.52 0.84 26.08
N PRO A 151 -0.66 1.87 25.22
CA PRO A 151 -0.57 1.70 23.77
C PRO A 151 0.88 1.40 23.34
N LEU A 152 1.10 0.39 22.50
CA LEU A 152 2.43 0.02 21.99
C LEU A 152 2.93 0.91 20.85
N ALA A 153 2.01 1.38 20.00
CA ALA A 153 2.33 2.16 18.81
C ALA A 153 1.13 3.03 18.39
N GLU A 154 1.41 4.03 17.56
CA GLU A 154 0.38 4.85 16.93
C GLU A 154 -0.41 4.05 15.87
N LYS A 155 -1.66 4.46 15.64
CA LYS A 155 -2.56 3.81 14.67
C LYS A 155 -2.00 3.97 13.25
N GLY A 156 -1.93 2.88 12.49
CA GLY A 156 -1.30 2.85 11.16
C GLY A 156 0.20 2.50 11.16
N SER A 157 0.79 2.20 12.32
CA SER A 157 2.13 1.61 12.41
C SER A 157 2.14 0.12 12.00
N LEU A 158 3.32 -0.43 11.73
CA LEU A 158 3.53 -1.87 11.52
C LEU A 158 3.16 -2.69 12.76
N ILE A 159 3.38 -2.11 13.95
CA ILE A 159 3.07 -2.71 15.25
C ILE A 159 1.63 -2.35 15.61
N GLY A 160 0.88 -3.32 16.11
CA GLY A 160 -0.49 -3.13 16.57
C GLY A 160 -0.57 -2.15 17.75
N THR A 161 -1.72 -1.48 17.89
CA THR A 161 -1.96 -0.51 18.97
C THR A 161 -1.86 -1.14 20.36
N TYR A 162 -2.23 -2.42 20.49
CA TYR A 162 -2.13 -3.21 21.71
C TYR A 162 -1.75 -4.66 21.39
N PRO A 163 -1.17 -5.40 22.37
CA PRO A 163 -0.83 -6.80 22.17
C PRO A 163 -2.08 -7.68 22.28
N ASP A 164 -2.41 -8.41 21.23
CA ASP A 164 -3.69 -9.13 21.12
C ASP A 164 -3.62 -10.56 21.68
N VAL A 165 -3.89 -10.66 22.97
CA VAL A 165 -3.88 -11.94 23.69
C VAL A 165 -5.00 -12.86 23.21
N VAL A 166 -6.15 -12.32 22.80
CA VAL A 166 -7.28 -13.11 22.32
C VAL A 166 -6.93 -13.79 21.00
N ALA A 167 -6.30 -13.09 20.07
CA ALA A 167 -5.80 -13.69 18.82
C ALA A 167 -4.84 -14.86 19.08
N VAL A 168 -3.94 -14.73 20.06
CA VAL A 168 -3.02 -15.81 20.49
C VAL A 168 -3.78 -17.03 20.99
N VAL A 169 -4.77 -16.84 21.87
CA VAL A 169 -5.57 -17.95 22.42
C VAL A 169 -6.27 -18.72 21.30
N VAL A 170 -6.86 -18.01 20.34
CA VAL A 170 -7.59 -18.63 19.22
C VAL A 170 -6.65 -19.43 18.32
N ILE A 171 -5.43 -18.93 18.05
CA ILE A 171 -4.40 -19.66 17.30
C ILE A 171 -3.97 -20.94 18.02
N LEU A 172 -3.75 -20.87 19.34
CA LEU A 172 -3.34 -22.04 20.15
C LEU A 172 -4.43 -23.10 20.20
N VAL A 173 -5.69 -22.70 20.39
CA VAL A 173 -6.84 -23.62 20.35
C VAL A 173 -6.93 -24.30 18.99
N GLY A 174 -6.81 -23.53 17.90
CA GLY A 174 -6.77 -24.07 16.55
C GLY A 174 -5.67 -25.11 16.33
N ALA A 175 -4.46 -24.81 16.79
CA ALA A 175 -3.32 -25.71 16.68
C ALA A 175 -3.50 -27.02 17.45
N ILE A 176 -4.17 -26.99 18.60
CA ILE A 176 -4.52 -28.21 19.36
C ILE A 176 -5.41 -29.11 18.50
N PHE A 177 -6.44 -28.56 17.85
CA PHE A 177 -7.30 -29.34 16.95
C PHE A 177 -6.54 -29.94 15.78
N ILE A 178 -5.62 -29.18 15.16
CA ILE A 178 -4.76 -29.70 14.08
C ILE A 178 -3.82 -30.81 14.59
N ALA A 179 -3.29 -30.67 15.81
CA ALA A 179 -2.36 -31.63 16.40
C ALA A 179 -3.02 -32.98 16.74
N ILE A 180 -4.29 -32.99 17.17
CA ILE A 180 -5.05 -34.22 17.52
C ILE A 180 -5.21 -35.16 16.31
N GLY A 181 -5.32 -34.62 15.10
CA GLY A 181 -5.32 -35.40 13.86
C GLY A 181 -6.15 -34.79 12.74
N SER A 182 -5.79 -35.10 11.49
CA SER A 182 -6.38 -34.48 10.30
C SER A 182 -7.89 -34.71 10.17
N LYS A 183 -8.38 -35.94 10.38
CA LYS A 183 -9.82 -36.23 10.25
C LYS A 183 -10.67 -35.48 11.28
N ALA A 184 -10.21 -35.42 12.53
CA ALA A 184 -10.89 -34.67 13.60
C ALA A 184 -10.93 -33.17 13.28
N ALA A 185 -9.79 -32.60 12.89
CA ALA A 185 -9.70 -31.20 12.45
C ALA A 185 -10.64 -30.89 11.28
N THR A 186 -10.69 -31.74 10.26
CA THR A 186 -11.58 -31.52 9.10
C THR A 186 -13.06 -31.68 9.44
N ASN A 187 -13.43 -32.59 10.35
CA ASN A 187 -14.81 -32.72 10.79
C ASN A 187 -15.27 -31.47 11.56
N PHE A 188 -14.39 -30.95 12.43
CA PHE A 188 -14.64 -29.69 13.14
C PHE A 188 -14.79 -28.54 12.16
N ASN A 189 -13.88 -28.40 11.20
CA ASN A 189 -13.99 -27.38 10.15
C ASN A 189 -15.30 -27.50 9.36
N THR A 190 -15.68 -28.69 8.92
CA THR A 190 -16.93 -28.94 8.19
C THR A 190 -18.16 -28.47 8.98
N PHE A 191 -18.21 -28.72 10.29
CA PHE A 191 -19.30 -28.24 11.14
C PHE A 191 -19.44 -26.71 11.09
N PHE A 192 -18.35 -25.98 11.33
CA PHE A 192 -18.37 -24.51 11.29
C PHE A 192 -18.65 -23.97 9.88
N THR A 193 -18.16 -24.63 8.83
CA THR A 193 -18.43 -24.21 7.44
C THR A 193 -19.92 -24.34 7.12
N VAL A 194 -20.56 -25.45 7.53
CA VAL A 194 -22.00 -25.65 7.32
C VAL A 194 -22.81 -24.61 8.10
N CYS A 195 -22.46 -24.35 9.36
CA CYS A 195 -23.09 -23.28 10.15
C CYS A 195 -22.92 -21.91 9.48
N ASN A 196 -21.72 -21.60 8.98
CA ASN A 196 -21.42 -20.35 8.29
C ASN A 196 -22.25 -20.20 7.00
N LEU A 197 -22.33 -21.24 6.16
CA LEU A 197 -23.15 -21.23 4.95
C LEU A 197 -24.65 -21.08 5.24
N ALA A 198 -25.14 -21.65 6.34
CA ALA A 198 -26.51 -21.42 6.80
C ALA A 198 -26.75 -19.96 7.19
N VAL A 199 -25.80 -19.32 7.87
CA VAL A 199 -25.89 -17.88 8.20
C VAL A 199 -25.81 -17.00 6.96
N ILE A 200 -24.94 -17.31 6.01
CA ILE A 200 -24.88 -16.59 4.72
C ILE A 200 -26.23 -16.68 3.99
N SER A 201 -26.81 -17.88 3.94
CA SER A 201 -28.12 -18.09 3.32
C SER A 201 -29.20 -17.28 4.04
N PHE A 202 -29.16 -17.24 5.37
CA PHE A 202 -30.04 -16.40 6.17
C PHE A 202 -29.88 -14.91 5.87
N VAL A 203 -28.66 -14.39 5.81
CA VAL A 203 -28.41 -12.97 5.48
C VAL A 203 -28.94 -12.64 4.10
N VAL A 204 -28.74 -13.51 3.11
CA VAL A 204 -29.26 -13.27 1.75
C VAL A 204 -30.79 -13.30 1.73
N MET A 205 -31.43 -14.30 2.33
CA MET A 205 -32.89 -14.42 2.33
C MET A 205 -33.58 -13.37 3.18
N TYR A 206 -33.16 -13.19 4.44
CA TYR A 206 -33.78 -12.23 5.36
C TYR A 206 -33.37 -10.79 5.04
N GLY A 207 -32.11 -10.55 4.67
CA GLY A 207 -31.63 -9.24 4.23
C GLY A 207 -32.35 -8.75 2.96
N SER A 208 -32.81 -9.66 2.09
CA SER A 208 -33.58 -9.29 0.90
C SER A 208 -34.89 -8.56 1.22
N THR A 209 -35.45 -8.76 2.42
CA THR A 209 -36.67 -8.06 2.87
C THR A 209 -36.46 -6.58 3.17
N PHE A 210 -35.21 -6.14 3.29
CA PHE A 210 -34.82 -4.76 3.59
C PHE A 210 -34.13 -4.06 2.41
N ILE A 211 -34.24 -4.61 1.19
CA ILE A 211 -33.65 -4.02 -0.02
C ILE A 211 -34.33 -2.69 -0.35
N ASP A 212 -33.54 -1.65 -0.54
CA ASP A 212 -33.96 -0.40 -1.16
C ASP A 212 -33.10 -0.09 -2.39
N PHE A 213 -33.70 -0.16 -3.59
CA PHE A 213 -33.01 0.14 -4.85
C PHE A 213 -32.65 1.62 -5.00
N ASN A 214 -33.22 2.52 -4.19
CA ASN A 214 -32.80 3.92 -4.15
C ASN A 214 -31.34 4.07 -3.71
N ASN A 215 -30.77 3.09 -3.00
CA ASN A 215 -29.36 3.08 -2.62
C ASN A 215 -28.42 2.90 -3.83
N TRP A 216 -28.91 2.37 -4.96
CA TRP A 216 -28.14 2.24 -6.21
C TRP A 216 -28.48 3.30 -7.27
N GLN A 217 -29.66 3.92 -7.16
CA GLN A 217 -30.18 4.86 -8.16
C GLN A 217 -29.78 6.31 -7.87
N GLY A 218 -29.63 7.11 -8.94
CA GLY A 218 -29.27 8.52 -8.85
C GLY A 218 -27.77 8.78 -8.94
N MET A 219 -27.39 10.04 -8.69
CA MET A 219 -25.99 10.46 -8.67
C MET A 219 -25.42 10.37 -7.25
N ALA A 220 -24.13 10.05 -7.19
CA ALA A 220 -23.33 10.13 -5.99
C ALA A 220 -23.24 11.61 -5.52
N PRO A 221 -22.81 11.87 -4.28
CA PRO A 221 -22.73 13.23 -3.73
C PRO A 221 -21.87 14.20 -4.56
N ASP A 222 -20.99 13.68 -5.41
CA ASP A 222 -20.13 14.45 -6.33
C ASP A 222 -20.88 14.99 -7.57
N GLY A 223 -22.10 14.52 -7.86
CA GLY A 223 -22.88 14.89 -9.04
C GLY A 223 -22.30 14.43 -10.39
N ILE A 224 -21.22 13.64 -10.39
CA ILE A 224 -20.50 13.19 -11.59
C ILE A 224 -20.69 11.68 -11.77
N HIS A 225 -20.56 10.92 -10.69
CA HIS A 225 -20.63 9.47 -10.71
C HIS A 225 -22.00 8.96 -10.29
N SER A 226 -22.38 7.75 -10.71
CA SER A 226 -23.65 7.14 -10.26
C SER A 226 -23.50 6.63 -8.83
N ARG A 227 -24.59 6.57 -8.06
CA ARG A 227 -24.56 5.93 -6.72
C ARG A 227 -24.13 4.48 -6.76
N PHE A 228 -24.29 3.80 -7.90
CA PHE A 228 -23.80 2.45 -8.09
C PHE A 228 -22.26 2.41 -8.20
N MET A 229 -21.63 3.38 -8.87
CA MET A 229 -20.17 3.48 -9.03
C MET A 229 -19.65 4.83 -8.51
N PRO A 230 -19.75 5.15 -7.21
CA PRO A 230 -19.41 6.47 -6.68
C PRO A 230 -17.93 6.82 -6.84
N TYR A 231 -17.06 5.81 -6.93
CA TYR A 231 -15.61 5.97 -7.16
C TYR A 231 -15.20 5.69 -8.62
N GLY A 232 -16.17 5.66 -9.54
CA GLY A 232 -15.96 5.33 -10.94
C GLY A 232 -15.47 3.91 -11.20
N VAL A 233 -15.07 3.66 -12.45
CA VAL A 233 -14.52 2.36 -12.88
C VAL A 233 -13.17 2.09 -12.20
N ASP A 234 -12.38 3.13 -11.93
CA ASP A 234 -11.09 3.02 -11.27
C ASP A 234 -11.25 2.48 -9.84
N GLY A 235 -12.24 2.99 -9.09
CA GLY A 235 -12.60 2.45 -7.77
C GLY A 235 -13.04 0.99 -7.83
N MET A 236 -13.88 0.62 -8.81
CA MET A 236 -14.29 -0.78 -9.03
C MET A 236 -13.10 -1.70 -9.29
N LEU A 237 -12.14 -1.28 -10.14
CA LEU A 237 -10.94 -2.06 -10.45
C LEU A 237 -9.97 -2.15 -9.26
N ALA A 238 -9.76 -1.05 -8.52
CA ALA A 238 -8.96 -1.05 -7.30
C ALA A 238 -9.58 -1.96 -6.22
N GLY A 239 -10.91 -1.93 -6.10
CA GLY A 239 -11.66 -2.85 -5.24
C GLY A 239 -11.53 -4.30 -5.67
N ALA A 240 -11.40 -4.61 -6.96
CA ALA A 240 -11.19 -5.97 -7.44
C ALA A 240 -9.81 -6.52 -7.02
N ALA A 241 -8.78 -5.67 -6.97
CA ALA A 241 -7.48 -6.07 -6.43
C ALA A 241 -7.57 -6.40 -4.92
N SER A 242 -8.30 -5.58 -4.16
CA SER A 242 -8.54 -5.84 -2.73
C SER A 242 -9.37 -7.10 -2.51
N CYS A 243 -10.48 -7.25 -3.24
CA CYS A 243 -11.39 -8.40 -3.14
C CYS A 243 -10.76 -9.73 -3.58
N PHE A 244 -9.67 -9.69 -4.38
CA PHE A 244 -8.91 -10.90 -4.72
C PHE A 244 -8.40 -11.63 -3.47
N PHE A 245 -8.06 -10.88 -2.42
CA PHE A 245 -7.67 -11.43 -1.12
C PHE A 245 -8.72 -12.38 -0.54
N ALA A 246 -10.01 -12.10 -0.72
CA ALA A 246 -11.09 -12.92 -0.19
C ALA A 246 -11.16 -14.33 -0.85
N TYR A 247 -10.51 -14.51 -2.00
CA TYR A 247 -10.44 -15.80 -2.70
C TYR A 247 -9.17 -16.59 -2.38
N VAL A 248 -8.24 -16.03 -1.61
CA VAL A 248 -7.04 -16.76 -1.17
C VAL A 248 -7.44 -17.92 -0.27
N GLY A 249 -6.81 -19.08 -0.47
CA GLY A 249 -7.09 -20.31 0.28
C GLY A 249 -7.51 -21.51 -0.58
N PHE A 250 -7.85 -21.32 -1.87
CA PHE A 250 -8.12 -22.45 -2.78
C PHE A 250 -6.86 -23.31 -3.02
N ASP A 251 -5.68 -22.74 -2.87
CA ASP A 251 -4.38 -23.40 -2.94
C ASP A 251 -4.17 -24.41 -1.79
N GLY A 252 -4.83 -24.19 -0.64
CA GLY A 252 -4.82 -25.09 0.50
C GLY A 252 -5.46 -26.45 0.20
N LEU A 253 -6.37 -26.52 -0.79
CA LEU A 253 -6.98 -27.79 -1.23
C LEU A 253 -5.93 -28.72 -1.83
N ALA A 254 -4.94 -28.16 -2.54
CA ALA A 254 -3.84 -28.94 -3.10
C ALA A 254 -2.94 -29.52 -2.00
N THR A 255 -2.79 -28.83 -0.87
CA THR A 255 -2.02 -29.31 0.28
C THR A 255 -2.64 -30.55 0.93
N ALA A 256 -3.96 -30.75 0.80
CA ALA A 256 -4.67 -31.93 1.26
C ALA A 256 -4.48 -33.18 0.36
N GLY A 257 -3.72 -33.09 -0.74
CA GLY A 257 -3.63 -34.15 -1.74
C GLY A 257 -3.06 -35.49 -1.24
N GLU A 258 -2.14 -35.47 -0.27
CA GLU A 258 -1.63 -36.71 0.35
C GLU A 258 -2.64 -37.38 1.29
N GLU A 259 -3.54 -36.61 1.89
CA GLU A 259 -4.54 -37.11 2.82
C GLU A 259 -5.89 -37.41 2.14
N ALA A 260 -6.03 -37.05 0.85
CA ALA A 260 -7.20 -37.35 0.04
C ALA A 260 -7.27 -38.84 -0.35
N LYS A 261 -8.48 -39.42 -0.28
CA LYS A 261 -8.72 -40.81 -0.72
C LYS A 261 -8.54 -40.98 -2.23
N ASN A 262 -9.02 -40.03 -3.03
CA ASN A 262 -8.91 -40.06 -4.49
C ASN A 262 -8.52 -38.67 -5.04
N PRO A 263 -7.26 -38.25 -4.86
CA PRO A 263 -6.85 -36.87 -5.12
C PRO A 263 -7.03 -36.44 -6.59
N SER A 264 -6.85 -37.36 -7.55
CA SER A 264 -6.95 -37.06 -8.99
C SER A 264 -8.35 -36.61 -9.44
N LYS A 265 -9.40 -36.98 -8.70
CA LYS A 265 -10.78 -36.53 -8.93
C LYS A 265 -11.26 -35.57 -7.85
N SER A 266 -10.92 -35.82 -6.59
CA SER A 266 -11.40 -35.05 -5.45
C SER A 266 -10.88 -33.61 -5.48
N ILE A 267 -9.61 -33.37 -5.83
CA ILE A 267 -9.04 -32.01 -5.83
C ILE A 267 -9.71 -31.14 -6.90
N PRO A 268 -9.75 -31.53 -8.20
CA PRO A 268 -10.41 -30.70 -9.21
C PRO A 268 -11.89 -30.43 -8.90
N HIS A 269 -12.63 -31.47 -8.47
CA HIS A 269 -14.03 -31.30 -8.11
C HIS A 269 -14.20 -30.34 -6.93
N ALA A 270 -13.38 -30.49 -5.89
CA ALA A 270 -13.43 -29.59 -4.75
C ALA A 270 -13.08 -28.15 -5.14
N THR A 271 -12.08 -27.94 -6.01
CA THR A 271 -11.67 -26.61 -6.47
C THR A 271 -12.79 -25.89 -7.20
N TYR A 272 -13.41 -26.49 -8.23
CA TYR A 272 -14.45 -25.76 -8.98
C TYR A 272 -15.73 -25.54 -8.15
N ILE A 273 -16.14 -26.54 -7.34
CA ILE A 273 -17.34 -26.43 -6.50
C ILE A 273 -17.15 -25.35 -5.44
N SER A 274 -15.99 -25.34 -4.76
CA SER A 274 -15.70 -24.34 -3.74
C SER A 274 -15.63 -22.93 -4.31
N MET A 275 -14.92 -22.73 -5.44
CA MET A 275 -14.86 -21.44 -6.12
C MET A 275 -16.25 -20.93 -6.53
N ALA A 276 -17.11 -21.79 -7.07
CA ALA A 276 -18.47 -21.41 -7.46
C ALA A 276 -19.32 -20.99 -6.25
N ILE A 277 -19.30 -21.77 -5.16
CA ILE A 277 -20.04 -21.45 -3.93
C ILE A 277 -19.57 -20.12 -3.35
N VAL A 278 -18.25 -19.92 -3.26
CA VAL A 278 -17.64 -18.71 -2.69
C VAL A 278 -17.97 -17.47 -3.53
N SER A 279 -17.81 -17.53 -4.86
CA SER A 279 -18.12 -16.40 -5.73
C SER A 279 -19.58 -15.99 -5.67
N ILE A 280 -20.50 -16.97 -5.66
CA ILE A 280 -21.93 -16.69 -5.53
C ILE A 280 -22.23 -16.06 -4.16
N ALA A 281 -21.67 -16.62 -3.08
CA ALA A 281 -21.86 -16.07 -1.75
C ALA A 281 -21.36 -14.62 -1.63
N TYR A 282 -20.18 -14.30 -2.19
CA TYR A 282 -19.59 -12.96 -2.12
C TYR A 282 -20.41 -11.94 -2.90
N ILE A 283 -20.85 -12.29 -4.11
CA ILE A 283 -21.69 -11.42 -4.95
C ILE A 283 -23.05 -11.17 -4.29
N LEU A 284 -23.70 -12.22 -3.78
CA LEU A 284 -25.01 -12.08 -3.14
C LEU A 284 -24.93 -11.29 -1.83
N MET A 285 -23.99 -11.61 -0.95
CA MET A 285 -23.83 -10.93 0.34
C MET A 285 -23.49 -9.45 0.16
N SER A 286 -22.54 -9.14 -0.72
CA SER A 286 -22.15 -7.75 -0.98
C SER A 286 -23.27 -6.94 -1.65
N GLY A 287 -24.05 -7.56 -2.53
CA GLY A 287 -25.22 -6.92 -3.15
C GLY A 287 -26.36 -6.67 -2.17
N ILE A 288 -26.63 -7.61 -1.26
CA ILE A 288 -27.63 -7.42 -0.20
C ILE A 288 -27.18 -6.29 0.74
N LEU A 289 -25.93 -6.28 1.17
CA LEU A 289 -25.41 -5.24 2.05
C LEU A 289 -25.50 -3.84 1.43
N SER A 290 -25.13 -3.69 0.15
CA SER A 290 -25.17 -2.39 -0.55
C SER A 290 -26.57 -1.94 -0.95
N LEU A 291 -27.57 -2.84 -0.93
CA LEU A 291 -28.98 -2.49 -1.13
C LEU A 291 -29.70 -2.21 0.19
N MET A 292 -29.29 -2.84 1.29
CA MET A 292 -29.87 -2.60 2.62
C MET A 292 -29.48 -1.24 3.18
N LEU A 293 -28.26 -0.77 2.88
CA LEU A 293 -27.72 0.48 3.39
C LEU A 293 -27.12 1.33 2.26
N PRO A 294 -27.20 2.67 2.36
CA PRO A 294 -26.34 3.54 1.58
C PRO A 294 -24.87 3.27 1.94
N PHE A 295 -23.99 3.29 0.94
CA PHE A 295 -22.60 2.80 1.10
C PHE A 295 -21.79 3.59 2.14
N GLU A 296 -22.17 4.85 2.40
CA GLU A 296 -21.56 5.73 3.41
C GLU A 296 -21.85 5.25 4.84
N ALA A 297 -23.01 4.64 5.06
CA ALA A 297 -23.47 4.16 6.36
C ALA A 297 -22.91 2.77 6.71
N VAL A 298 -22.29 2.07 5.75
CA VAL A 298 -21.70 0.75 5.98
C VAL A 298 -20.55 0.87 6.99
N HIS A 299 -20.56 0.01 8.01
CA HIS A 299 -19.49 -0.07 9.00
C HIS A 299 -18.31 -0.90 8.45
N PRO A 300 -17.04 -0.46 8.56
CA PRO A 300 -15.92 -1.08 7.87
C PRO A 300 -15.51 -2.46 8.40
N HIS A 301 -15.70 -2.76 9.69
CA HIS A 301 -15.21 -4.03 10.29
C HIS A 301 -16.32 -5.03 10.67
N ALA A 302 -17.54 -4.55 10.89
CA ALA A 302 -18.69 -5.37 11.34
C ALA A 302 -19.92 -5.12 10.46
N ALA A 303 -19.70 -5.02 9.15
CA ALA A 303 -20.67 -4.50 8.18
C ALA A 303 -22.06 -5.16 8.26
N PHE A 304 -22.11 -6.50 8.26
CA PHE A 304 -23.38 -7.23 8.26
C PHE A 304 -24.10 -7.18 9.61
N ALA A 305 -23.37 -7.26 10.73
CA ALA A 305 -23.95 -7.21 12.06
C ALA A 305 -24.57 -5.83 12.33
N ASP A 306 -23.87 -4.77 11.96
CA ASP A 306 -24.34 -3.40 12.12
C ASP A 306 -25.44 -3.04 11.11
N ALA A 307 -25.44 -3.63 9.91
CA ALA A 307 -26.52 -3.45 8.96
C ALA A 307 -27.87 -3.92 9.49
N PHE A 308 -27.93 -5.11 10.13
CA PHE A 308 -29.16 -5.57 10.76
C PHE A 308 -29.57 -4.73 11.97
N ALA A 309 -28.61 -4.16 12.69
CA ALA A 309 -28.90 -3.22 13.77
C ALA A 309 -29.53 -1.92 13.25
N PHE A 310 -29.00 -1.40 12.14
CA PHE A 310 -29.46 -0.16 11.51
C PHE A 310 -30.90 -0.27 10.98
N VAL A 311 -31.25 -1.39 10.36
CA VAL A 311 -32.62 -1.64 9.84
C VAL A 311 -33.63 -2.06 10.93
N GLY A 312 -33.25 -2.00 12.21
CA GLY A 312 -34.15 -2.26 13.34
C GLY A 312 -34.32 -3.73 13.71
N SER A 313 -33.41 -4.62 13.32
CA SER A 313 -33.44 -6.06 13.62
C SER A 313 -32.26 -6.52 14.50
N PRO A 314 -32.27 -6.16 15.81
CA PRO A 314 -31.14 -6.45 16.71
C PRO A 314 -30.94 -7.93 17.03
N TRP A 315 -31.98 -8.77 16.93
CA TRP A 315 -31.80 -10.22 17.12
C TRP A 315 -31.00 -10.85 15.97
N ALA A 316 -31.20 -10.36 14.74
CA ALA A 316 -30.47 -10.82 13.57
C ALA A 316 -28.99 -10.44 13.64
N LYS A 317 -28.64 -9.29 14.26
CA LYS A 317 -27.25 -8.91 14.57
C LYS A 317 -26.50 -10.04 15.27
N TYR A 318 -27.06 -10.60 16.35
CA TYR A 318 -26.39 -11.65 17.12
C TYR A 318 -26.23 -12.95 16.33
N LEU A 319 -27.25 -13.35 15.56
CA LEU A 319 -27.19 -14.55 14.72
C LEU A 319 -26.09 -14.42 13.66
N VAL A 320 -26.04 -13.28 12.96
CA VAL A 320 -25.02 -13.00 11.94
C VAL A 320 -23.63 -12.95 12.56
N SER A 321 -23.50 -12.36 13.75
CA SER A 321 -22.23 -12.27 14.47
C SER A 321 -21.67 -13.64 14.82
N VAL A 322 -22.52 -14.59 15.25
CA VAL A 322 -22.13 -15.98 15.49
C VAL A 322 -21.66 -16.63 14.18
N GLY A 323 -22.36 -16.40 13.06
CA GLY A 323 -21.93 -16.89 11.75
C GLY A 323 -20.58 -16.33 11.31
N SER A 324 -20.33 -15.04 11.54
CA SER A 324 -19.04 -14.40 11.24
C SER A 324 -17.90 -15.02 12.04
N ILE A 325 -18.08 -15.23 13.36
CA ILE A 325 -17.10 -15.92 14.21
C ILE A 325 -16.86 -17.35 13.71
N CYS A 326 -17.93 -18.09 13.36
CA CYS A 326 -17.84 -19.43 12.79
C CYS A 326 -17.02 -19.44 11.47
N GLY A 327 -17.30 -18.51 10.55
CA GLY A 327 -16.60 -18.41 9.26
C GLY A 327 -15.14 -17.98 9.39
N ILE A 328 -14.83 -17.01 10.26
CA ILE A 328 -13.45 -16.61 10.52
C ILE A 328 -12.67 -17.78 11.15
N THR A 329 -13.33 -18.59 12.01
CA THR A 329 -12.74 -19.80 12.61
C THR A 329 -12.40 -20.86 11.55
N THR A 330 -13.28 -21.10 10.57
CA THR A 330 -12.98 -22.06 9.47
C THR A 330 -11.80 -21.62 8.63
N SER A 331 -11.73 -20.30 8.35
CA SER A 331 -10.63 -19.75 7.57
C SER A 331 -9.30 -19.91 8.31
N LEU A 332 -9.28 -19.68 9.64
CA LEU A 332 -8.12 -19.92 10.48
C LEU A 332 -7.69 -21.39 10.50
N MET A 333 -8.65 -22.32 10.61
CA MET A 333 -8.36 -23.76 10.57
C MET A 333 -7.75 -24.17 9.22
N GLY A 334 -8.24 -23.61 8.11
CA GLY A 334 -7.68 -23.84 6.78
C GLY A 334 -6.22 -23.39 6.64
N ALA A 335 -5.89 -22.21 7.18
CA ALA A 335 -4.53 -21.68 7.17
C ALA A 335 -3.59 -22.51 8.06
N LEU A 336 -4.01 -22.83 9.29
CA LEU A 336 -3.25 -23.68 10.22
C LEU A 336 -3.13 -25.14 9.75
N PHE A 337 -4.07 -25.61 8.93
CA PHE A 337 -3.99 -26.92 8.29
C PHE A 337 -2.90 -26.93 7.21
N SER A 338 -2.83 -25.90 6.37
CA SER A 338 -1.90 -25.90 5.22
C SER A 338 -0.44 -25.69 5.64
N LEU A 339 -0.18 -24.79 6.60
CA LEU A 339 1.18 -24.37 7.00
C LEU A 339 2.14 -25.53 7.38
N PRO A 340 1.81 -26.42 8.35
CA PRO A 340 2.73 -27.47 8.77
C PRO A 340 3.03 -28.50 7.68
N ARG A 341 2.10 -28.68 6.73
CA ARG A 341 2.21 -29.65 5.62
C ARG A 341 3.15 -29.13 4.54
N CYS A 342 3.13 -27.83 4.26
CA CYS A 342 4.09 -27.19 3.37
C CYS A 342 5.51 -27.26 3.94
N VAL A 343 5.67 -26.96 5.23
CA VAL A 343 6.96 -27.09 5.94
C VAL A 343 7.44 -28.54 5.93
N TYR A 344 6.56 -29.51 6.23
CA TYR A 344 6.88 -30.93 6.16
C TYR A 344 7.40 -31.34 4.77
N ALA A 345 6.75 -30.91 3.69
CA ALA A 345 7.17 -31.24 2.33
C ALA A 345 8.57 -30.69 2.00
N MET A 346 8.86 -29.44 2.39
CA MET A 346 10.18 -28.83 2.19
C MET A 346 11.28 -29.49 3.05
N ALA A 347 10.93 -29.87 4.28
CA ALA A 347 11.84 -30.51 5.21
C ALA A 347 12.14 -31.95 4.79
N ASP A 348 11.14 -32.68 4.29
CA ASP A 348 11.31 -34.02 3.75
C ASP A 348 12.22 -34.00 2.52
N ASP A 349 12.13 -32.99 1.65
CA ASP A 349 13.05 -32.84 0.52
C ASP A 349 14.48 -32.41 0.92
N GLY A 350 14.69 -32.06 2.19
CA GLY A 350 15.99 -31.68 2.74
C GLY A 350 16.40 -30.24 2.46
N LEU A 351 15.49 -29.39 1.98
CA LEU A 351 15.76 -27.98 1.70
C LEU A 351 15.77 -27.11 2.96
N ILE A 352 15.05 -27.55 4.00
CA ILE A 352 15.07 -26.96 5.36
C ILE A 352 15.34 -28.05 6.41
N PHE A 353 15.51 -27.66 7.67
CA PHE A 353 15.92 -28.57 8.75
C PHE A 353 15.05 -29.83 8.85
N GLY A 354 15.69 -31.00 8.83
CA GLY A 354 14.98 -32.30 8.81
C GLY A 354 14.20 -32.63 10.08
N TRP A 355 14.33 -31.85 11.15
CA TRP A 355 13.56 -32.03 12.39
C TRP A 355 12.05 -31.82 12.17
N TRP A 356 11.68 -30.92 11.24
CA TRP A 356 10.28 -30.65 10.88
C TRP A 356 9.67 -31.71 9.94
N ALA A 357 10.49 -32.60 9.37
CA ALA A 357 10.01 -33.71 8.55
C ALA A 357 9.48 -34.90 9.38
N ARG A 358 9.66 -34.88 10.71
CA ARG A 358 9.23 -35.99 11.58
C ARG A 358 7.71 -35.97 11.80
N ILE A 359 7.07 -37.09 11.49
CA ILE A 359 5.63 -37.32 11.72
C ILE A 359 5.44 -38.10 13.03
N ASN A 360 4.41 -37.76 13.80
CA ASN A 360 4.03 -38.49 15.01
C ASN A 360 3.31 -39.80 14.64
N GLU A 361 3.74 -40.93 15.21
CA GLU A 361 3.19 -42.26 14.93
C GLU A 361 1.70 -42.38 15.25
N LYS A 362 1.21 -41.72 16.31
CA LYS A 362 -0.20 -41.84 16.74
C LYS A 362 -1.15 -40.99 15.90
N THR A 363 -0.80 -39.73 15.68
CA THR A 363 -1.68 -38.75 15.01
C THR A 363 -1.46 -38.72 13.50
N GLN A 364 -0.32 -39.24 13.01
CA GLN A 364 0.10 -39.17 11.61
C GLN A 364 0.14 -37.72 11.08
N THR A 365 0.51 -36.78 11.96
CA THR A 365 0.65 -35.35 11.68
C THR A 365 2.06 -34.84 12.05
N PRO A 366 2.58 -33.81 11.37
CA PRO A 366 3.90 -33.22 11.66
C PRO A 366 3.84 -32.29 12.88
N VAL A 367 3.71 -32.85 14.09
CA VAL A 367 3.48 -32.10 15.33
C VAL A 367 4.60 -31.09 15.63
N ASN A 368 5.87 -31.41 15.32
CA ASN A 368 6.98 -30.48 15.54
C ASN A 368 6.84 -29.20 14.70
N ALA A 369 6.38 -29.34 13.46
CA ALA A 369 6.11 -28.21 12.57
C ALA A 369 4.91 -27.40 13.09
N VAL A 370 3.82 -28.07 13.53
CA VAL A 370 2.66 -27.41 14.14
C VAL A 370 3.11 -26.54 15.32
N ILE A 371 3.81 -27.11 16.31
CA ILE A 371 4.22 -26.38 17.52
C ILE A 371 5.09 -25.16 17.17
N THR A 372 6.11 -25.36 16.33
CA THR A 372 7.07 -24.29 16.00
C THR A 372 6.39 -23.14 15.26
N PHE A 373 5.64 -23.45 14.21
CA PHE A 373 5.08 -22.44 13.32
C PHE A 373 3.83 -21.78 13.92
N THR A 374 3.02 -22.51 14.71
CA THR A 374 1.95 -21.90 15.50
C THR A 374 2.51 -20.90 16.52
N PHE A 375 3.59 -21.24 17.21
CA PHE A 375 4.21 -20.32 18.17
C PHE A 375 4.69 -19.02 17.50
N LEU A 376 5.35 -19.13 16.35
CA LEU A 376 5.77 -17.97 15.55
C LEU A 376 4.56 -17.16 15.06
N THR A 377 3.52 -17.81 14.55
CA THR A 377 2.27 -17.15 14.14
C THR A 377 1.59 -16.42 15.30
N ALA A 378 1.59 -17.00 16.50
CA ALA A 378 1.04 -16.35 17.70
C ALA A 378 1.81 -15.08 18.07
N ILE A 379 3.15 -15.09 18.01
CA ILE A 379 3.97 -13.88 18.23
C ILE A 379 3.63 -12.80 17.22
N ILE A 380 3.48 -13.18 15.95
CA ILE A 380 3.13 -12.24 14.88
C ILE A 380 1.74 -11.64 15.14
N ALA A 381 0.74 -12.46 15.46
CA ALA A 381 -0.61 -12.00 15.78
C ALA A 381 -0.65 -11.10 17.03
N LEU A 382 0.20 -11.37 18.01
CA LEU A 382 0.31 -10.58 19.23
C LEU A 382 0.82 -9.16 18.92
N MET A 383 1.86 -9.02 18.09
CA MET A 383 2.58 -7.76 17.94
C MET A 383 2.17 -6.90 16.74
N PHE A 384 1.74 -7.50 15.65
CA PHE A 384 1.53 -6.78 14.39
C PHE A 384 0.05 -6.40 14.17
N ASP A 385 -0.16 -5.33 13.43
CA ASP A 385 -1.50 -4.87 13.04
C ASP A 385 -2.09 -5.69 11.89
N VAL A 386 -3.41 -5.86 11.86
CA VAL A 386 -4.11 -6.67 10.86
C VAL A 386 -3.92 -6.14 9.43
N GLU A 387 -3.92 -4.82 9.23
CA GLU A 387 -3.77 -4.21 7.90
C GLU A 387 -2.36 -4.47 7.35
N ALA A 388 -1.34 -4.26 8.18
CA ALA A 388 0.04 -4.48 7.80
C ALA A 388 0.34 -5.97 7.48
N LEU A 389 -0.36 -6.90 8.15
CA LEU A 389 -0.27 -8.33 7.86
C LEU A 389 -0.90 -8.70 6.52
N VAL A 390 -2.08 -8.14 6.21
CA VAL A 390 -2.79 -8.38 4.94
C VAL A 390 -2.02 -7.85 3.74
N ASP A 391 -1.47 -6.64 3.85
CA ASP A 391 -0.64 -6.04 2.79
C ASP A 391 0.60 -6.89 2.49
N PHE A 392 1.22 -7.45 3.53
CA PHE A 392 2.41 -8.27 3.38
C PHE A 392 2.08 -9.69 2.86
N LEU A 393 0.89 -10.22 3.16
CA LEU A 393 0.43 -11.52 2.68
C LEU A 393 0.26 -11.56 1.14
N SER A 394 -0.23 -10.47 0.56
CA SER A 394 -0.70 -10.44 -0.84
C SER A 394 0.43 -10.72 -1.85
N ILE A 395 1.65 -10.26 -1.59
CA ILE A 395 2.78 -10.43 -2.53
C ILE A 395 3.22 -11.90 -2.68
N GLY A 396 3.21 -12.68 -1.59
CA GLY A 396 3.63 -14.08 -1.59
C GLY A 396 2.69 -14.94 -2.42
N THR A 397 1.39 -14.74 -2.22
CA THR A 397 0.32 -15.46 -2.90
C THR A 397 0.36 -15.22 -4.41
N LEU A 398 0.44 -13.94 -4.83
CA LEU A 398 0.46 -13.57 -6.25
C LEU A 398 1.69 -14.13 -6.98
N LEU A 399 2.84 -14.18 -6.30
CA LEU A 399 4.05 -14.79 -6.84
C LEU A 399 3.91 -16.31 -6.99
N ALA A 400 3.34 -17.00 -5.99
CA ALA A 400 3.07 -18.43 -6.07
C ALA A 400 2.12 -18.77 -7.23
N TYR A 401 1.04 -18.00 -7.39
CA TYR A 401 0.07 -18.22 -8.47
C TYR A 401 0.69 -18.00 -9.86
N SER A 402 1.52 -16.97 -9.98
CA SER A 402 2.26 -16.68 -11.22
C SER A 402 3.18 -17.86 -11.59
N ILE A 403 3.97 -18.36 -10.64
CA ILE A 403 4.92 -19.45 -10.91
C ILE A 403 4.20 -20.77 -11.18
N VAL A 404 3.07 -21.07 -10.55
CA VAL A 404 2.28 -22.26 -10.88
C VAL A 404 1.72 -22.16 -12.31
N SER A 405 1.16 -21.02 -12.70
CA SER A 405 0.68 -20.81 -14.07
C SER A 405 1.81 -20.93 -15.10
N ALA A 406 3.00 -20.38 -14.82
CA ALA A 406 4.18 -20.57 -15.66
C ALA A 406 4.65 -22.04 -15.72
N SER A 407 4.69 -22.72 -14.59
CA SER A 407 5.06 -24.14 -14.47
C SER A 407 4.12 -25.03 -15.28
N LEU A 408 2.82 -24.71 -15.33
CA LEU A 408 1.83 -25.45 -16.11
C LEU A 408 2.16 -25.40 -17.61
N VAL A 409 2.50 -24.20 -18.11
CA VAL A 409 2.90 -24.01 -19.51
C VAL A 409 4.17 -24.78 -19.81
N ILE A 410 5.20 -24.68 -18.95
CA ILE A 410 6.44 -25.44 -19.13
C ILE A 410 6.13 -26.94 -19.24
N LEU A 411 5.34 -27.47 -18.32
CA LEU A 411 5.07 -28.90 -18.24
C LEU A 411 4.19 -29.40 -19.40
N ARG A 412 3.29 -28.57 -19.93
CA ARG A 412 2.43 -28.91 -21.08
C ARG A 412 3.18 -28.99 -22.41
N TYR A 413 4.31 -28.29 -22.51
CA TYR A 413 5.14 -28.22 -23.71
C TYR A 413 6.49 -28.93 -23.53
N GLN A 414 6.68 -29.69 -22.46
CA GLN A 414 7.77 -30.65 -22.34
C GLN A 414 7.39 -31.99 -22.96
N PRO A 415 8.34 -32.70 -23.60
CA PRO A 415 8.11 -34.04 -24.11
C PRO A 415 7.68 -35.00 -22.99
N SER A 416 6.62 -35.75 -23.24
CA SER A 416 6.16 -36.82 -22.34
C SER A 416 6.33 -38.18 -23.01
N ALA A 417 6.54 -39.23 -22.22
CA ALA A 417 6.47 -40.60 -22.71
C ALA A 417 5.05 -40.89 -23.26
N ILE A 418 4.99 -41.56 -24.41
CA ILE A 418 3.72 -41.87 -25.11
C ILE A 418 2.91 -42.93 -24.35
N SER A 419 3.60 -43.86 -23.68
CA SER A 419 2.98 -44.93 -22.88
C SER A 419 3.87 -45.28 -21.68
N ALA A 420 3.25 -45.65 -20.56
CA ALA A 420 3.96 -46.15 -19.38
C ALA A 420 4.76 -47.45 -19.67
N GLN A 421 4.35 -48.24 -20.67
CA GLN A 421 5.07 -49.44 -21.10
C GLN A 421 6.29 -49.15 -21.98
N GLU A 422 6.38 -48.00 -22.65
CA GLU A 422 7.51 -47.63 -23.53
C GLU A 422 8.08 -46.24 -23.17
N PRO A 423 8.75 -46.10 -22.02
CA PRO A 423 9.23 -44.80 -21.52
C PRO A 423 10.31 -44.14 -22.39
N HIS A 424 10.86 -44.86 -23.37
CA HIS A 424 11.87 -44.34 -24.31
C HIS A 424 11.26 -43.61 -25.51
N LEU A 425 9.98 -43.84 -25.83
CA LEU A 425 9.29 -43.12 -26.90
C LEU A 425 8.65 -41.84 -26.35
N MET A 426 9.26 -40.71 -26.65
CA MET A 426 8.76 -39.38 -26.29
C MET A 426 7.83 -38.83 -27.39
N ASP A 427 6.82 -38.07 -26.98
CA ASP A 427 5.93 -37.37 -27.89
C ASP A 427 6.60 -36.12 -28.51
N ASN A 428 5.86 -35.43 -29.39
CA ASN A 428 6.33 -34.20 -30.05
C ASN A 428 6.17 -32.94 -29.19
N GLY A 429 5.94 -33.06 -27.88
CA GLY A 429 5.76 -31.93 -26.97
C GLY A 429 6.89 -30.91 -27.12
N GLY A 430 6.53 -29.63 -27.30
CA GLY A 430 7.50 -28.54 -27.41
C GLY A 430 8.21 -28.42 -28.75
N ARG A 431 7.78 -29.16 -29.80
CA ARG A 431 8.23 -28.94 -31.18
C ARG A 431 7.29 -28.01 -31.93
N LEU A 432 7.81 -27.26 -32.90
CA LEU A 432 7.05 -26.30 -33.69
C LEU A 432 6.09 -27.02 -34.66
N ARG A 433 4.83 -26.56 -34.75
CA ARG A 433 3.81 -27.12 -35.66
C ARG A 433 4.01 -26.67 -37.11
N VAL A 434 4.52 -25.45 -37.30
CA VAL A 434 4.62 -24.77 -38.60
C VAL A 434 6.08 -24.45 -38.92
N CYS A 435 6.54 -24.76 -40.13
CA CYS A 435 7.87 -24.38 -40.59
C CYS A 435 7.90 -22.89 -40.99
N ILE A 436 8.50 -22.03 -40.15
CA ILE A 436 8.78 -20.63 -40.48
C ILE A 436 10.10 -20.54 -41.25
N PRO A 437 10.13 -20.01 -42.49
CA PRO A 437 11.36 -19.83 -43.25
C PRO A 437 12.39 -19.00 -42.47
N GLY A 438 13.61 -19.54 -42.26
CA GLY A 438 14.71 -18.86 -41.56
C GLY A 438 14.82 -19.12 -40.05
N LEU A 439 13.71 -19.22 -39.30
CA LEU A 439 13.73 -19.49 -37.84
C LEU A 439 13.78 -21.00 -37.52
N SER A 440 13.11 -21.83 -38.34
CA SER A 440 13.00 -23.29 -38.13
C SER A 440 14.36 -23.98 -37.91
N PRO A 441 15.41 -23.72 -38.72
CA PRO A 441 16.70 -24.40 -38.57
C PRO A 441 17.46 -24.06 -37.28
N ILE A 442 17.12 -22.94 -36.63
CA ILE A 442 17.72 -22.50 -35.37
C ILE A 442 16.98 -23.14 -34.19
N ILE A 443 15.64 -23.17 -34.26
CA ILE A 443 14.79 -23.78 -33.23
C ILE A 443 14.99 -25.29 -33.17
N ASP A 444 15.10 -25.96 -34.32
CA ASP A 444 15.31 -27.42 -34.39
C ASP A 444 16.66 -27.87 -33.80
N ARG A 445 17.60 -26.95 -33.57
CA ARG A 445 18.86 -27.24 -32.86
C ARG A 445 18.73 -27.21 -31.34
N MET A 446 17.65 -26.62 -30.81
CA MET A 446 17.40 -26.59 -29.37
C MET A 446 16.72 -27.89 -28.93
N GLU A 447 16.95 -28.30 -27.69
CA GLU A 447 16.21 -29.41 -27.10
C GLU A 447 14.71 -29.06 -27.03
N PRO A 448 13.79 -30.02 -27.32
CA PRO A 448 12.35 -29.78 -27.31
C PRO A 448 11.88 -29.17 -25.97
N GLY A 449 11.05 -28.14 -26.04
CA GLY A 449 10.52 -27.42 -24.86
C GLY A 449 11.32 -26.19 -24.40
N TYR A 450 12.62 -26.09 -24.72
CA TYR A 450 13.42 -24.91 -24.34
C TYR A 450 13.02 -23.63 -25.10
N SER A 451 12.58 -23.75 -26.36
CA SER A 451 12.04 -22.62 -27.13
C SER A 451 10.84 -21.99 -26.43
N VAL A 452 9.93 -22.83 -25.92
CA VAL A 452 8.75 -22.42 -25.17
C VAL A 452 9.16 -21.77 -23.84
N LEU A 453 10.14 -22.35 -23.12
CA LEU A 453 10.65 -21.76 -21.88
C LEU A 453 11.20 -20.34 -22.09
N TYR A 454 12.04 -20.12 -23.11
CA TYR A 454 12.57 -18.78 -23.39
C TYR A 454 11.48 -17.79 -23.80
N SER A 455 10.50 -18.24 -24.60
CA SER A 455 9.34 -17.42 -24.96
C SER A 455 8.49 -17.06 -23.75
N LEU A 456 8.31 -17.99 -22.81
CA LEU A 456 7.58 -17.76 -21.57
C LEU A 456 8.30 -16.75 -20.66
N ILE A 457 9.62 -16.86 -20.52
CA ILE A 457 10.43 -15.89 -19.76
C ILE A 457 10.31 -14.50 -20.40
N PHE A 458 10.38 -14.41 -21.73
CA PHE A 458 10.21 -13.15 -22.44
C PHE A 458 8.79 -12.59 -22.28
N MET A 459 7.76 -13.44 -22.29
CA MET A 459 6.37 -13.05 -22.01
C MET A 459 6.23 -12.46 -20.60
N ILE A 460 6.76 -13.14 -19.57
CA ILE A 460 6.75 -12.64 -18.18
C ILE A 460 7.46 -11.28 -18.11
N PHE A 461 8.61 -11.13 -18.77
CA PHE A 461 9.34 -9.87 -18.85
C PHE A 461 8.51 -8.75 -19.50
N CYS A 462 7.85 -9.03 -20.62
CA CYS A 462 6.95 -8.07 -21.28
C CYS A 462 5.78 -7.67 -20.38
N ILE A 463 5.13 -8.63 -19.71
CA ILE A 463 4.02 -8.37 -18.79
C ILE A 463 4.48 -7.53 -17.58
N THR A 464 5.63 -7.85 -17.00
CA THR A 464 6.18 -7.11 -15.85
C THR A 464 6.56 -5.68 -16.25
N SER A 465 7.16 -5.52 -17.43
CA SER A 465 7.51 -4.21 -18.00
C SER A 465 6.26 -3.39 -18.30
N PHE A 466 5.22 -4.02 -18.85
CA PHE A 466 3.92 -3.41 -19.10
C PHE A 466 3.30 -2.86 -17.80
N GLY A 467 3.24 -3.68 -16.74
CA GLY A 467 2.74 -3.24 -15.43
C GLY A 467 3.57 -2.10 -14.82
N ALA A 468 4.90 -2.17 -14.89
CA ALA A 468 5.78 -1.11 -14.38
C ALA A 468 5.60 0.24 -15.11
N LEU A 469 5.37 0.23 -16.42
CA LEU A 469 5.10 1.44 -17.22
C LEU A 469 3.74 2.07 -16.89
N LEU A 470 2.75 1.25 -16.56
CA LEU A 470 1.46 1.71 -16.06
C LEU A 470 1.62 2.35 -14.67
N ALA A 471 2.24 1.64 -13.73
CA ALA A 471 2.41 2.09 -12.35
C ALA A 471 3.24 3.39 -12.22
N SER A 472 4.30 3.54 -13.01
CA SER A 472 5.16 4.73 -13.00
C SER A 472 4.55 5.96 -13.69
N LYS A 473 3.38 5.85 -14.32
CA LYS A 473 2.79 6.89 -15.18
C LYS A 473 3.72 7.36 -16.32
N PHE A 474 4.82 6.65 -16.60
CA PHE A 474 5.79 7.03 -17.63
C PHE A 474 5.19 6.95 -19.05
N HIS A 475 4.15 6.14 -19.21
CA HIS A 475 3.38 6.01 -20.45
C HIS A 475 2.72 7.31 -20.93
N TRP A 476 2.61 8.37 -20.12
CA TRP A 476 2.15 9.68 -20.59
C TRP A 476 3.17 10.41 -21.49
N THR A 477 4.43 9.93 -21.53
CA THR A 477 5.44 10.44 -22.45
C THR A 477 5.40 9.70 -23.79
N VAL A 478 5.76 10.35 -24.90
CA VAL A 478 5.80 9.72 -26.24
C VAL A 478 6.69 8.46 -26.25
N PHE A 479 7.86 8.53 -25.60
CA PHE A 479 8.76 7.39 -25.46
C PHE A 479 8.14 6.27 -24.61
N GLY A 480 7.47 6.60 -23.51
CA GLY A 480 6.73 5.67 -22.68
C GLY A 480 5.60 4.97 -23.43
N SER A 481 4.82 5.69 -24.25
CA SER A 481 3.76 5.11 -25.09
C SER A 481 4.29 4.12 -26.11
N ILE A 482 5.41 4.44 -26.78
CA ILE A 482 6.07 3.53 -27.72
C ILE A 482 6.54 2.27 -27.00
N LEU A 483 7.17 2.43 -25.84
CA LEU A 483 7.65 1.30 -25.04
C LEU A 483 6.48 0.42 -24.55
N LEU A 484 5.38 1.03 -24.13
CA LEU A 484 4.15 0.34 -23.75
C LEU A 484 3.63 -0.52 -24.92
N LEU A 485 3.52 0.06 -26.12
CA LEU A 485 3.09 -0.66 -27.32
C LEU A 485 4.02 -1.83 -27.65
N LEU A 486 5.34 -1.64 -27.55
CA LEU A 486 6.33 -2.70 -27.77
C LEU A 486 6.18 -3.85 -26.77
N THR A 487 5.91 -3.57 -25.49
CA THR A 487 5.68 -4.61 -24.48
C THR A 487 4.41 -5.43 -24.75
N ILE A 488 3.34 -4.78 -25.22
CA ILE A 488 2.09 -5.46 -25.62
C ILE A 488 2.34 -6.37 -26.83
N ILE A 489 2.98 -5.85 -27.88
CA ILE A 489 3.32 -6.63 -29.09
C ILE A 489 4.23 -7.80 -28.73
N GLY A 490 5.24 -7.59 -27.89
CA GLY A 490 6.16 -8.63 -27.42
C GLY A 490 5.44 -9.73 -26.63
N GLY A 491 4.53 -9.35 -25.72
CA GLY A 491 3.73 -10.30 -24.94
C GLY A 491 2.80 -11.14 -25.82
N ILE A 492 2.05 -10.51 -26.71
CA ILE A 492 1.14 -11.21 -27.66
C ILE A 492 1.95 -12.09 -28.61
N GLY A 493 3.06 -11.58 -29.16
CA GLY A 493 3.94 -12.36 -30.04
C GLY A 493 4.51 -13.61 -29.36
N SER A 494 4.88 -13.50 -28.08
CA SER A 494 5.34 -14.63 -27.26
C SER A 494 4.24 -15.67 -27.06
N LEU A 495 3.01 -15.23 -26.77
CA LEU A 495 1.87 -16.12 -26.57
C LEU A 495 1.54 -16.90 -27.85
N LEU A 496 1.48 -16.21 -28.99
CA LEU A 496 1.28 -16.84 -30.29
C LEU A 496 2.40 -17.82 -30.63
N PHE A 497 3.65 -17.46 -30.33
CA PHE A 497 4.79 -18.35 -30.53
C PHE A 497 4.69 -19.64 -29.69
N ILE A 498 4.21 -19.55 -28.44
CA ILE A 498 3.96 -20.74 -27.61
C ILE A 498 2.83 -21.60 -28.20
N ASP A 499 1.73 -20.98 -28.66
CA ASP A 499 0.61 -21.71 -29.27
C ASP A 499 1.01 -22.47 -30.55
N MET A 500 1.97 -21.95 -31.30
CA MET A 500 2.55 -22.62 -32.47
C MET A 500 3.31 -23.92 -32.16
N HIS A 501 3.52 -24.30 -30.89
CA HIS A 501 4.16 -25.57 -30.52
C HIS A 501 3.14 -26.69 -30.25
N TYR A 502 3.54 -27.93 -30.45
CA TYR A 502 2.76 -29.10 -30.03
C TYR A 502 2.73 -29.20 -28.51
N GLN A 503 1.53 -29.36 -27.94
CA GLN A 503 1.37 -29.76 -26.54
C GLN A 503 1.60 -31.27 -26.40
N ASN A 504 1.98 -31.69 -25.19
CA ASN A 504 2.10 -33.10 -24.87
C ASN A 504 0.75 -33.84 -24.95
N ARG A 505 0.82 -35.13 -25.29
CA ARG A 505 -0.34 -36.02 -25.51
C ARG A 505 -0.76 -36.80 -24.28
N GLN A 506 -0.19 -36.46 -23.12
CA GLN A 506 -0.43 -37.16 -21.87
C GLN A 506 -1.91 -37.07 -21.45
N GLN A 507 -2.49 -38.22 -21.13
CA GLN A 507 -3.85 -38.32 -20.60
C GLN A 507 -3.84 -38.11 -19.09
N LEU A 508 -4.65 -37.15 -18.62
CA LEU A 508 -4.77 -36.77 -17.21
C LEU A 508 -6.24 -36.86 -16.80
N ALA A 509 -6.49 -37.15 -15.52
CA ALA A 509 -7.85 -37.19 -14.97
C ALA A 509 -8.57 -35.84 -15.10
N PHE A 510 -7.80 -34.75 -15.03
CA PHE A 510 -8.27 -33.38 -15.27
C PHE A 510 -7.20 -32.62 -16.08
N LYS A 511 -7.66 -31.84 -17.07
CA LYS A 511 -6.81 -31.05 -17.97
C LYS A 511 -7.45 -29.67 -18.14
N VAL A 512 -6.68 -28.62 -17.88
CA VAL A 512 -7.06 -27.23 -18.10
C VAL A 512 -7.27 -26.99 -19.60
N PHE A 513 -8.36 -26.30 -19.93
CA PHE A 513 -8.70 -25.92 -21.30
C PHE A 513 -7.96 -24.64 -21.72
N LEU A 514 -7.85 -24.39 -23.03
CA LEU A 514 -7.25 -23.18 -23.60
C LEU A 514 -5.82 -22.87 -23.10
N VAL A 515 -5.01 -23.87 -22.77
CA VAL A 515 -3.55 -23.67 -22.62
C VAL A 515 -2.98 -23.32 -24.01
N PRO A 516 -2.15 -22.27 -24.17
CA PRO A 516 -1.48 -21.46 -23.15
C PRO A 516 -2.22 -20.17 -22.72
N TYR A 517 -3.36 -19.84 -23.33
CA TYR A 517 -4.11 -18.61 -23.10
C TYR A 517 -4.59 -18.45 -21.65
N LEU A 518 -5.16 -19.50 -21.05
CA LEU A 518 -5.69 -19.45 -19.69
C LEU A 518 -4.58 -19.19 -18.64
N PRO A 519 -3.46 -19.95 -18.61
CA PRO A 519 -2.33 -19.63 -17.74
C PRO A 519 -1.69 -18.27 -18.03
N ALA A 520 -1.65 -17.82 -19.29
CA ALA A 520 -1.12 -16.52 -19.66
C ALA A 520 -2.00 -15.37 -19.13
N ALA A 521 -3.34 -15.52 -19.15
CA ALA A 521 -4.26 -14.56 -18.55
C ALA A 521 -4.11 -14.51 -17.01
N SER A 522 -3.97 -15.68 -16.36
CA SER A 522 -3.65 -15.75 -14.93
C SER A 522 -2.33 -15.03 -14.61
N LEU A 523 -1.26 -15.27 -15.39
CA LEU A 523 0.02 -14.57 -15.27
C LEU A 523 -0.13 -13.05 -15.41
N LEU A 524 -0.86 -12.59 -16.42
CA LEU A 524 -1.09 -11.16 -16.66
C LEU A 524 -1.75 -10.50 -15.45
N ILE A 525 -2.86 -11.06 -14.97
CA ILE A 525 -3.62 -10.47 -13.87
C ILE A 525 -2.79 -10.46 -12.58
N ASN A 526 -2.14 -11.58 -12.25
CA ASN A 526 -1.33 -11.66 -11.02
C ASN A 526 -0.15 -10.68 -11.04
N ILE A 527 0.54 -10.53 -12.17
CA ILE A 527 1.67 -9.59 -12.28
C ILE A 527 1.21 -8.14 -12.23
N LEU A 528 0.09 -7.79 -12.89
CA LEU A 528 -0.47 -6.45 -12.80
C LEU A 528 -0.85 -6.08 -11.37
N MET A 529 -1.49 -6.98 -10.63
CA MET A 529 -1.79 -6.76 -9.21
C MET A 529 -0.51 -6.55 -8.38
N MET A 530 0.56 -7.31 -8.64
CA MET A 530 1.85 -7.11 -7.94
C MET A 530 2.46 -5.73 -8.19
N THR A 531 2.29 -5.14 -9.38
CA THR A 531 2.85 -3.81 -9.70
C THR A 531 2.16 -2.65 -8.98
N HIS A 532 0.98 -2.87 -8.40
CA HIS A 532 0.25 -1.88 -7.61
C HIS A 532 0.53 -1.98 -6.10
N LEU A 533 1.36 -2.94 -5.65
CA LEU A 533 1.73 -3.07 -4.24
C LEU A 533 2.75 -2.00 -3.82
N GLY A 534 2.62 -1.49 -2.59
CA GLY A 534 3.52 -0.48 -2.03
C GLY A 534 4.98 -0.94 -1.93
N VAL A 535 5.92 0.00 -2.04
CA VAL A 535 7.38 -0.27 -2.01
C VAL A 535 7.81 -0.97 -0.70
N MET A 536 7.19 -0.64 0.42
CA MET A 536 7.49 -1.28 1.72
C MET A 536 7.21 -2.79 1.71
N THR A 537 6.22 -3.27 0.95
CA THR A 537 5.91 -4.69 0.80
C THR A 537 7.07 -5.44 0.12
N TRP A 538 7.67 -4.83 -0.90
CA TRP A 538 8.85 -5.38 -1.59
C TRP A 538 10.09 -5.43 -0.70
N ILE A 539 10.31 -4.39 0.11
CA ILE A 539 11.43 -4.35 1.07
C ILE A 539 11.27 -5.48 2.10
N ARG A 540 10.08 -5.64 2.68
CA ARG A 540 9.78 -6.72 3.65
C ARG A 540 9.99 -8.11 3.05
N LEU A 541 9.53 -8.33 1.81
CA LEU A 541 9.76 -9.58 1.09
C LEU A 541 11.25 -9.82 0.85
N GLY A 542 12.01 -8.79 0.48
CA GLY A 542 13.46 -8.85 0.31
C GLY A 542 14.20 -9.31 1.56
N ILE A 543 13.81 -8.78 2.74
CA ILE A 543 14.37 -9.20 4.04
C ILE A 543 14.04 -10.67 4.32
N TRP A 544 12.80 -11.09 4.13
CA TRP A 544 12.38 -12.49 4.32
C TRP A 544 13.13 -13.45 3.40
N MET A 545 13.30 -13.07 2.12
CA MET A 545 14.04 -13.86 1.14
C MET A 545 15.53 -13.96 1.49
N ALA A 546 16.13 -12.90 2.06
CA ALA A 546 17.52 -12.95 2.52
C ALA A 546 17.72 -14.01 3.62
N ILE A 547 16.79 -14.11 4.57
CA ILE A 547 16.79 -15.15 5.62
C ILE A 547 16.67 -16.54 4.97
N GLY A 548 15.72 -16.71 4.06
CA GLY A 548 15.50 -17.98 3.35
C GLY A 548 16.74 -18.42 2.58
N PHE A 549 17.33 -17.53 1.78
CA PHE A 549 18.55 -17.84 1.02
C PHE A 549 19.73 -18.18 1.93
N ALA A 550 19.86 -17.52 3.09
CA ALA A 550 20.88 -17.90 4.08
C ALA A 550 20.68 -19.35 4.54
N ILE A 551 19.46 -19.77 4.88
CA ILE A 551 19.13 -21.14 5.28
C ILE A 551 19.41 -22.13 4.13
N TYR A 552 18.96 -21.81 2.92
CA TYR A 552 19.13 -22.68 1.76
C TYR A 552 20.61 -22.86 1.37
N LEU A 553 21.40 -21.79 1.35
CA LEU A 553 22.81 -21.85 0.99
C LEU A 553 23.66 -22.57 2.06
N MET A 554 23.36 -22.38 3.34
CA MET A 554 24.11 -23.01 4.44
C MET A 554 23.71 -24.47 4.68
N TYR A 555 22.42 -24.79 4.61
CA TYR A 555 21.88 -26.11 4.94
C TYR A 555 21.31 -26.82 3.71
N GLY A 556 20.31 -26.24 3.05
CA GLY A 556 19.49 -26.91 2.03
C GLY A 556 20.27 -27.46 0.84
N LEU A 557 21.21 -26.67 0.31
CA LEU A 557 22.03 -27.05 -0.85
C LEU A 557 22.78 -28.36 -0.66
N ASN A 558 23.25 -28.66 0.55
CA ASN A 558 24.05 -29.86 0.83
C ASN A 558 23.19 -31.04 1.33
N HIS A 559 21.95 -30.77 1.76
CA HIS A 559 21.05 -31.76 2.37
C HIS A 559 19.91 -32.20 1.45
N SER A 560 19.74 -31.56 0.29
CA SER A 560 18.78 -31.93 -0.77
C SER A 560 18.85 -33.43 -1.09
N LYS A 561 17.70 -34.11 -1.05
CA LYS A 561 17.60 -35.54 -1.41
C LYS A 561 17.96 -35.79 -2.88
N GLU A 562 17.60 -34.86 -3.78
CA GLU A 562 17.93 -34.95 -5.21
C GLU A 562 19.45 -34.83 -5.45
N GLU A 563 20.18 -34.14 -4.57
CA GLU A 563 21.64 -34.17 -4.59
C GLU A 563 22.21 -35.56 -4.31
N LYS A 564 21.71 -36.21 -3.26
CA LYS A 564 22.17 -37.54 -2.84
C LYS A 564 21.81 -38.58 -3.89
N ALA A 565 20.59 -38.52 -4.45
CA ALA A 565 20.15 -39.40 -5.53
C ALA A 565 20.94 -39.20 -6.84
N GLY A 566 21.26 -37.95 -7.19
CA GLY A 566 22.10 -37.61 -8.33
C GLY A 566 23.54 -38.11 -8.17
N ALA A 567 24.13 -37.95 -6.98
CA ALA A 567 25.45 -38.49 -6.63
C ALA A 567 25.46 -40.02 -6.76
N GLU A 568 24.42 -40.69 -6.26
CA GLU A 568 24.30 -42.16 -6.32
C GLU A 568 24.19 -42.68 -7.77
N LYS A 569 23.41 -42.00 -8.64
CA LYS A 569 23.33 -42.28 -10.08
C LYS A 569 24.66 -42.07 -10.80
N ILE A 570 25.44 -41.05 -10.44
CA ILE A 570 26.78 -40.81 -11.00
C ILE A 570 27.74 -41.94 -10.61
N THR A 571 27.73 -42.39 -9.34
CA THR A 571 28.52 -43.55 -8.91
C THR A 571 28.10 -44.84 -9.62
N LYS A 572 26.79 -45.12 -9.77
CA LYS A 572 26.30 -46.31 -10.50
C LYS A 572 26.62 -46.27 -12.00
N SER A 573 26.51 -45.10 -12.65
CA SER A 573 26.87 -44.91 -14.06
C SER A 573 28.39 -44.97 -14.30
N SER A 574 29.19 -44.43 -13.38
CA SER A 574 30.65 -44.58 -13.38
C SER A 574 31.06 -46.06 -13.24
N THR A 575 30.38 -46.80 -12.37
CA THR A 575 30.61 -48.24 -12.19
C THR A 575 30.20 -49.02 -13.44
N TYR A 576 29.02 -48.74 -14.03
CA TYR A 576 28.55 -49.38 -15.26
C TYR A 576 29.45 -49.07 -16.48
N ASN A 577 29.88 -47.81 -16.64
CA ASN A 577 30.84 -47.43 -17.69
C ASN A 577 32.22 -48.05 -17.45
N SER A 578 32.67 -48.20 -16.19
CA SER A 578 33.93 -48.90 -15.88
C SER A 578 33.84 -50.41 -16.17
N VAL A 579 32.67 -51.04 -15.96
CA VAL A 579 32.40 -52.45 -16.31
C VAL A 579 32.27 -52.64 -17.83
N ILE A 580 31.67 -51.70 -18.56
CA ILE A 580 31.61 -51.74 -20.03
C ILE A 580 32.96 -51.43 -20.69
N ILE A 581 33.77 -50.56 -20.10
CA ILE A 581 35.15 -50.33 -20.57
C ILE A 581 36.01 -51.57 -20.26
N ALA A 582 35.86 -52.20 -19.10
CA ALA A 582 36.51 -53.47 -18.79
C ALA A 582 36.06 -54.60 -19.75
N SER A 583 34.76 -54.69 -20.06
CA SER A 583 34.24 -55.69 -21.00
C SER A 583 34.70 -55.46 -22.44
N ARG A 584 34.79 -54.20 -22.90
CA ARG A 584 35.37 -53.83 -24.21
C ARG A 584 36.87 -54.08 -24.28
N ILE A 585 37.61 -54.01 -23.18
CA ILE A 585 39.04 -54.34 -23.14
C ILE A 585 39.25 -55.86 -23.25
N THR A 586 38.38 -56.67 -22.65
CA THR A 586 38.39 -58.14 -22.85
C THR A 586 37.98 -58.55 -24.26
N ASP A 587 37.01 -57.86 -24.89
CA ASP A 587 36.58 -58.15 -26.27
C ASP A 587 37.61 -57.71 -27.32
N ASN A 588 38.30 -56.58 -27.09
CA ASN A 588 39.39 -56.13 -27.97
C ASN A 588 40.66 -57.01 -27.87
N LYS A 589 40.88 -57.72 -26.75
CA LYS A 589 41.95 -58.73 -26.65
C LYS A 589 41.63 -60.02 -27.41
N LYS A 590 40.35 -60.39 -27.56
CA LYS A 590 39.92 -61.51 -28.42
C LYS A 590 39.96 -61.16 -29.91
N LYS A 591 39.45 -59.98 -30.30
CA LYS A 591 39.43 -59.54 -31.72
C LYS A 591 40.80 -59.18 -32.31
N LYS A 592 41.80 -58.83 -31.47
CA LYS A 592 43.19 -58.63 -31.94
C LYS A 592 43.93 -59.92 -32.31
N LYS A 593 43.42 -61.11 -31.94
CA LYS A 593 44.07 -62.40 -32.25
C LYS A 593 43.59 -63.03 -33.57
N GLU A 594 42.46 -62.60 -34.12
CA GLU A 594 41.91 -63.13 -35.38
C GLU A 594 42.11 -62.21 -36.59
N SER A 595 42.45 -60.93 -36.38
CA SER A 595 42.58 -59.94 -37.47
C SER A 595 43.95 -59.95 -38.19
N TYR A 596 44.91 -60.80 -37.80
CA TYR A 596 46.21 -60.92 -38.48
C TYR A 596 46.26 -61.99 -39.58
N ARG A 597 45.15 -62.73 -39.82
CA ARG A 597 45.16 -63.89 -40.73
C ARG A 597 44.39 -63.70 -42.05
N TRP A 598 43.78 -62.54 -42.30
CA TRP A 598 42.83 -62.36 -43.41
C TRP A 598 43.12 -61.20 -44.38
N LYS A 599 44.33 -60.63 -44.40
CA LYS A 599 44.69 -59.51 -45.29
C LYS A 599 45.65 -59.86 -46.43
N GLU A 600 45.53 -61.05 -47.01
CA GLU A 600 46.31 -61.44 -48.20
C GLU A 600 45.49 -62.07 -49.34
N HIS A 601 44.15 -62.04 -49.26
CA HIS A 601 43.34 -62.54 -50.36
C HIS A 601 42.17 -61.61 -50.67
N MET A 602 41.97 -61.38 -51.96
CA MET A 602 40.86 -60.66 -52.61
C MET A 602 41.07 -59.16 -52.81
N ARG A 603 41.94 -58.88 -53.79
CA ARG A 603 41.83 -57.73 -54.69
C ARG A 603 41.34 -58.28 -56.03
N ASP A 604 40.04 -58.43 -56.23
CA ASP A 604 39.47 -58.29 -57.57
C ASP A 604 37.94 -58.20 -57.57
N HIS A 605 37.44 -57.44 -58.54
CA HIS A 605 36.08 -57.35 -59.06
C HIS A 605 35.08 -56.29 -58.51
N SER A 606 34.58 -55.58 -59.52
CA SER A 606 33.73 -54.40 -59.58
C SER A 606 32.25 -54.66 -59.26
N SER A 607 31.57 -53.63 -58.73
CA SER A 607 30.53 -52.87 -59.46
C SER A 607 29.39 -52.38 -58.56
N ASP A 608 29.13 -51.07 -58.72
CA ASP A 608 27.83 -50.39 -58.69
C ASP A 608 27.16 -49.85 -57.40
N ARG A 609 26.90 -48.53 -57.51
CA ARG A 609 25.84 -47.68 -56.96
C ARG A 609 25.63 -47.51 -55.44
N GLY A 610 25.72 -46.24 -55.00
CA GLY A 610 24.77 -45.71 -54.03
C GLY A 610 25.25 -44.64 -53.03
N ILE A 611 25.29 -43.38 -53.46
CA ILE A 611 25.03 -42.15 -52.67
C ILE A 611 26.10 -41.73 -51.64
N THR A 612 26.90 -40.75 -52.05
CA THR A 612 27.96 -40.08 -51.28
C THR A 612 27.43 -38.89 -50.47
N LEU A 613 27.51 -38.98 -49.14
CA LEU A 613 27.49 -37.83 -48.22
C LEU A 613 28.78 -37.02 -48.39
N LYS A 614 28.73 -35.95 -49.20
CA LYS A 614 29.83 -34.98 -49.30
C LYS A 614 29.87 -34.09 -48.04
N LYS A 615 30.84 -34.36 -47.18
CA LYS A 615 31.44 -33.39 -46.25
C LYS A 615 31.79 -32.11 -47.03
N ARG A 616 31.21 -30.96 -46.65
CA ARG A 616 31.78 -29.64 -46.96
C ARG A 616 32.07 -28.90 -45.67
N LYS A 617 33.36 -28.86 -45.32
CA LYS A 617 33.96 -27.77 -44.53
C LYS A 617 33.65 -26.45 -45.25
N LYS A 618 33.01 -25.49 -44.58
CA LYS A 618 33.11 -24.07 -44.95
C LYS A 618 33.22 -23.19 -43.70
N LYS A 619 34.06 -22.18 -43.89
CA LYS A 619 34.72 -21.29 -42.94
C LYS A 619 33.74 -20.42 -42.13
N CYS A 620 34.21 -20.01 -40.96
CA CYS A 620 33.62 -19.01 -40.07
C CYS A 620 33.50 -17.61 -40.73
N GLY A 621 32.41 -16.91 -40.36
CA GLY A 621 32.19 -15.45 -40.49
C GLY A 621 31.12 -15.07 -41.54
N PRO A 622 30.00 -14.38 -41.19
CA PRO A 622 29.86 -13.36 -40.14
C PRO A 622 28.75 -13.69 -39.10
N CYS A 623 28.85 -14.78 -38.35
CA CYS A 623 27.92 -15.09 -37.25
C CYS A 623 28.31 -14.47 -35.90
N ARG A 624 29.40 -13.69 -35.84
CA ARG A 624 29.82 -12.99 -34.61
C ARG A 624 29.27 -11.59 -34.47
N PHE A 625 28.71 -11.00 -35.54
CA PHE A 625 28.12 -9.66 -35.45
C PHE A 625 26.67 -9.77 -34.98
N PHE A 626 25.80 -10.54 -35.64
CA PHE A 626 24.37 -10.61 -35.30
C PHE A 626 24.06 -11.18 -33.89
N CYS A 627 24.81 -12.18 -33.44
CA CYS A 627 24.66 -12.74 -32.09
C CYS A 627 25.29 -11.84 -31.00
N LYS A 628 26.32 -11.04 -31.36
CA LYS A 628 26.80 -9.99 -30.48
C LYS A 628 25.87 -8.78 -30.49
N THR A 629 25.24 -8.41 -31.60
CA THR A 629 24.29 -7.29 -31.66
C THR A 629 23.01 -7.62 -30.92
N LEU A 630 22.49 -8.85 -31.00
CA LEU A 630 21.36 -9.26 -30.15
C LEU A 630 21.76 -9.35 -28.66
N CYS A 631 22.90 -9.95 -28.32
CA CYS A 631 23.37 -9.97 -26.92
C CYS A 631 23.75 -8.57 -26.40
N VAL A 632 24.21 -7.65 -27.25
CA VAL A 632 24.54 -6.27 -26.89
C VAL A 632 23.26 -5.45 -26.81
N CYS A 633 22.26 -5.64 -27.67
CA CYS A 633 20.94 -5.04 -27.49
C CYS A 633 20.25 -5.57 -26.23
N PHE A 634 20.35 -6.87 -25.93
CA PHE A 634 19.80 -7.47 -24.71
C PHE A 634 20.58 -7.03 -23.47
N ALA A 635 21.90 -6.92 -23.55
CA ALA A 635 22.74 -6.41 -22.46
C ALA A 635 22.58 -4.91 -22.27
N VAL A 636 22.35 -4.13 -23.34
CA VAL A 636 22.07 -2.69 -23.27
C VAL A 636 20.64 -2.45 -22.77
N LEU A 637 19.66 -3.27 -23.14
CA LEU A 637 18.32 -3.21 -22.53
C LEU A 637 18.38 -3.55 -21.04
N ILE A 638 19.10 -4.62 -20.67
CA ILE A 638 19.33 -4.99 -19.27
C ILE A 638 20.13 -3.92 -18.55
N LEU A 639 21.15 -3.30 -19.16
CA LEU A 639 21.94 -2.23 -18.55
C LEU A 639 21.11 -0.95 -18.38
N LEU A 640 20.29 -0.59 -19.37
CA LEU A 640 19.39 0.58 -19.29
C LEU A 640 18.25 0.36 -18.29
N LEU A 641 17.77 -0.88 -18.15
CA LEU A 641 16.76 -1.25 -17.13
C LEU A 641 17.38 -1.41 -15.74
N VAL A 642 18.59 -1.95 -15.63
CA VAL A 642 19.36 -1.98 -14.38
C VAL A 642 19.70 -0.56 -13.98
N LEU A 643 20.02 0.34 -14.92
CA LEU A 643 20.18 1.77 -14.64
C LEU A 643 18.85 2.43 -14.28
N ALA A 644 17.71 2.08 -14.90
CA ALA A 644 16.40 2.61 -14.54
C ALA A 644 15.86 2.10 -13.18
N ILE A 645 16.23 0.87 -12.79
CA ILE A 645 15.90 0.27 -11.49
C ILE A 645 16.89 0.73 -10.41
N LEU A 646 18.17 0.90 -10.74
CA LEU A 646 19.19 1.41 -9.83
C LEU A 646 19.16 2.93 -9.68
N TYR A 647 18.61 3.69 -10.64
CA TYR A 647 18.52 5.14 -10.55
C TYR A 647 17.79 5.63 -9.29
N PRO A 648 16.62 5.06 -8.90
CA PRO A 648 15.99 5.40 -7.62
C PRO A 648 16.67 4.75 -6.39
N ILE A 649 17.56 3.76 -6.58
CA ILE A 649 18.26 3.08 -5.47
C ILE A 649 19.61 3.75 -5.16
N VAL A 650 20.27 4.30 -6.18
CA VAL A 650 21.57 4.99 -6.07
C VAL A 650 21.39 6.47 -5.74
N SER A 651 20.22 7.07 -6.01
CA SER A 651 19.91 8.43 -5.53
C SER A 651 19.83 8.53 -4.00
N ASP A 652 19.65 7.40 -3.29
CA ASP A 652 19.35 7.38 -1.86
C ASP A 652 20.51 6.88 -0.96
N PHE A 653 21.68 6.56 -1.51
CA PHE A 653 22.85 6.15 -0.73
C PHE A 653 24.02 7.14 -0.86
N ASN A 654 24.18 8.01 0.14
CA ASN A 654 25.41 8.79 0.34
C ASN A 654 25.91 8.61 1.79
N PHE A 655 27.03 7.90 1.96
CA PHE A 655 27.78 7.77 3.23
C PHE A 655 28.82 8.92 3.34
N GLY A 656 28.83 9.64 4.48
CA GLY A 656 29.57 10.91 4.74
C GLY A 656 31.09 10.79 4.99
N PRO A 657 31.79 11.67 5.77
CA PRO A 657 31.38 12.93 6.46
C PRO A 657 32.32 14.16 6.14
N VAL A 658 31.99 15.34 6.70
CA VAL A 658 32.83 16.54 7.08
C VAL A 658 32.20 17.89 6.71
N LYS A 659 32.41 18.86 7.63
CA LYS A 659 31.85 20.20 7.85
C LYS A 659 32.10 21.27 6.76
N ARG A 660 31.13 22.21 6.67
CA ARG A 660 31.13 23.62 6.15
C ARG A 660 31.53 23.76 4.66
N ASP A 661 30.86 24.51 3.79
CA ASP A 661 30.01 25.70 3.89
C ASP A 661 28.76 25.56 3.01
N VAL A 662 27.86 26.52 3.14
CA VAL A 662 26.55 26.60 2.52
C VAL A 662 26.61 26.50 0.99
N ASP A 663 25.87 25.56 0.42
CA ASP A 663 25.55 25.49 -1.01
C ASP A 663 24.02 25.60 -1.22
N TRP A 664 23.58 26.78 -1.66
CA TRP A 664 22.19 27.09 -2.03
C TRP A 664 21.85 26.68 -3.47
N SER A 665 22.65 25.82 -4.12
CA SER A 665 22.55 25.55 -5.55
C SER A 665 22.44 24.06 -5.92
N ALA A 666 21.22 23.52 -5.83
CA ALA A 666 20.82 22.40 -6.69
C ALA A 666 19.36 22.61 -7.13
N PRO A 667 19.06 22.44 -8.42
CA PRO A 667 18.35 23.47 -9.17
C PRO A 667 16.87 23.18 -9.34
N HIS A 668 16.09 24.26 -9.37
CA HIS A 668 14.76 24.32 -9.94
C HIS A 668 14.67 23.47 -11.21
N ASN A 669 13.71 22.54 -11.24
CA ASN A 669 13.34 21.84 -12.46
C ASN A 669 13.01 22.91 -13.52
N SER A 670 13.70 22.87 -14.66
CA SER A 670 13.60 23.89 -15.71
C SER A 670 12.16 24.08 -16.24
N ASN A 671 11.29 23.09 -16.04
CA ASN A 671 9.86 23.19 -16.33
C ASN A 671 9.08 24.04 -15.29
N LYS A 672 9.41 23.97 -13.98
CA LYS A 672 8.74 24.75 -12.92
C LYS A 672 9.11 26.24 -13.00
N GLU A 673 10.38 26.56 -13.22
CA GLU A 673 10.83 27.96 -13.42
C GLU A 673 10.12 28.62 -14.62
N ARG A 674 10.03 27.91 -15.75
CA ARG A 674 9.34 28.41 -16.94
C ARG A 674 7.86 28.69 -16.68
N SER A 675 7.20 27.82 -15.90
CA SER A 675 5.79 27.99 -15.52
C SER A 675 5.56 29.24 -14.66
N MET A 676 6.38 29.44 -13.62
CA MET A 676 6.25 30.57 -12.70
C MET A 676 6.57 31.92 -13.37
N ARG A 677 7.55 31.96 -14.28
CA ARG A 677 7.81 33.15 -15.12
C ARG A 677 6.64 33.44 -16.05
N ALA A 678 6.11 32.43 -16.73
CA ALA A 678 4.95 32.60 -17.60
C ALA A 678 3.70 33.07 -16.83
N MET A 679 3.49 32.61 -15.58
CA MET A 679 2.42 33.10 -14.72
C MET A 679 2.63 34.56 -14.33
N THR A 680 3.86 34.95 -13.96
CA THR A 680 4.22 36.33 -13.64
C THR A 680 3.92 37.28 -14.80
N ASP A 681 4.31 36.88 -16.02
CA ASP A 681 4.08 37.67 -17.23
C ASP A 681 2.60 37.81 -17.56
N ARG A 682 1.81 36.71 -17.42
CA ARG A 682 0.35 36.75 -17.61
C ARG A 682 -0.34 37.68 -16.62
N ILE A 683 -0.02 37.58 -15.33
CA ILE A 683 -0.62 38.44 -14.31
C ILE A 683 -0.34 39.91 -14.62
N ASN A 684 0.90 40.26 -14.98
CA ASN A 684 1.25 41.64 -15.30
C ASN A 684 0.65 42.15 -16.62
N GLN A 685 0.16 41.25 -17.49
CA GLN A 685 -0.56 41.62 -18.72
C GLN A 685 -2.06 41.77 -18.47
N ASP A 686 -2.66 40.88 -17.67
CA ASP A 686 -4.12 40.78 -17.50
C ASP A 686 -4.63 41.58 -16.30
N SER A 687 -3.91 41.58 -15.17
CA SER A 687 -4.35 42.20 -13.92
C SER A 687 -4.22 43.72 -13.97
N LYS A 688 -5.31 44.42 -13.63
CA LYS A 688 -5.36 45.89 -13.54
C LYS A 688 -5.22 46.41 -12.12
N THR A 689 -5.33 45.54 -11.11
CA THR A 689 -5.40 45.93 -9.69
C THR A 689 -4.11 45.63 -8.93
N TRP A 690 -3.29 44.66 -9.37
CA TRP A 690 -2.04 44.29 -8.72
C TRP A 690 -0.95 43.83 -9.69
N LYS A 691 0.30 43.81 -9.23
CA LYS A 691 1.48 43.40 -9.98
C LYS A 691 2.19 42.21 -9.33
N ALA A 692 2.73 41.33 -10.18
CA ALA A 692 3.50 40.17 -9.77
C ALA A 692 5.00 40.37 -10.01
N ARG A 693 5.82 39.84 -9.10
CA ARG A 693 7.28 39.76 -9.22
C ARG A 693 7.72 38.31 -9.13
N TYR A 694 8.49 37.86 -10.13
CA TYR A 694 9.05 36.51 -10.13
C TYR A 694 10.01 36.33 -8.94
N ASN A 695 9.76 35.30 -8.13
CA ASN A 695 10.66 34.85 -7.09
C ASN A 695 11.13 33.42 -7.44
N PRO A 696 12.44 33.20 -7.65
CA PRO A 696 12.97 31.87 -7.96
C PRO A 696 12.69 30.85 -6.84
N PHE A 697 12.66 31.28 -5.58
CA PHE A 697 12.43 30.41 -4.44
C PHE A 697 10.96 30.15 -4.14
N ALA A 698 10.04 30.88 -4.79
CA ALA A 698 8.61 30.65 -4.72
C ALA A 698 8.23 29.50 -5.66
N HIS A 699 8.19 28.27 -5.13
CA HIS A 699 7.58 27.15 -5.82
C HIS A 699 6.73 26.33 -4.85
N SER A 700 5.70 25.70 -5.37
CA SER A 700 4.97 24.66 -4.66
C SER A 700 5.97 23.57 -4.26
N ALA A 701 6.10 23.39 -2.96
CA ALA A 701 6.62 22.15 -2.42
C ALA A 701 5.71 21.03 -2.92
N ASP A 702 6.30 19.92 -3.38
CA ASP A 702 5.56 18.67 -3.60
C ASP A 702 5.19 18.08 -2.22
N VAL A 703 4.48 18.85 -1.39
CA VAL A 703 3.63 18.28 -0.34
C VAL A 703 2.53 17.61 -1.12
N LEU A 704 2.73 16.32 -1.42
CA LEU A 704 1.75 15.32 -1.84
C LEU A 704 0.50 15.95 -2.47
N SER A 705 0.32 15.76 -3.77
CA SER A 705 -0.96 15.86 -4.46
C SER A 705 -2.15 15.51 -3.53
N LEU A 706 -2.67 16.51 -2.84
CA LEU A 706 -3.94 16.47 -2.15
C LEU A 706 -4.91 16.65 -3.30
N ASN A 707 -5.27 15.53 -3.91
CA ASN A 707 -6.23 15.46 -5.02
C ASN A 707 -7.64 15.78 -4.50
N ASN A 708 -7.83 16.94 -3.89
CA ASN A 708 -9.13 17.56 -3.68
C ASN A 708 -8.98 18.89 -2.92
N PRO A 709 -9.63 19.98 -3.37
CA PRO A 709 -9.86 21.16 -2.52
C PRO A 709 -10.53 20.79 -1.18
N ILE A 710 -11.31 19.70 -1.17
CA ILE A 710 -11.99 19.10 -0.01
C ILE A 710 -10.99 18.59 1.04
N ASP A 711 -9.76 18.19 0.68
CA ASP A 711 -8.81 17.63 1.65
C ASP A 711 -8.14 18.69 2.55
N ILE A 712 -8.05 19.94 2.08
CA ILE A 712 -7.60 21.08 2.89
C ILE A 712 -8.65 21.39 3.96
N VAL A 713 -9.93 21.26 3.60
CA VAL A 713 -11.07 21.37 4.51
C VAL A 713 -11.09 20.19 5.49
N ASN A 714 -10.87 18.96 5.03
CA ASN A 714 -10.80 17.77 5.88
C ASN A 714 -9.62 17.78 6.86
N GLN A 715 -8.46 18.36 6.48
CA GLN A 715 -7.36 18.60 7.42
C GLN A 715 -7.74 19.59 8.51
N ARG A 716 -8.39 20.71 8.16
CA ARG A 716 -8.96 21.65 9.16
C ARG A 716 -10.04 20.98 10.02
N LEU A 717 -10.73 19.97 9.52
CA LEU A 717 -11.76 19.17 10.19
C LEU A 717 -11.17 18.16 11.20
N LEU A 718 -10.10 17.46 10.82
CA LEU A 718 -9.30 16.61 11.71
C LEU A 718 -8.61 17.44 12.79
N GLU A 719 -8.17 18.64 12.42
CA GLU A 719 -7.76 19.74 13.30
C GLU A 719 -8.94 20.52 13.90
N VAL A 720 -10.15 19.97 13.96
CA VAL A 720 -11.20 20.39 14.90
C VAL A 720 -11.49 19.22 15.86
N VAL A 721 -11.41 17.99 15.35
CA VAL A 721 -11.53 16.72 16.08
C VAL A 721 -10.37 16.48 17.08
N GLY A 722 -9.16 16.98 16.83
CA GLY A 722 -8.03 16.94 17.79
C GLY A 722 -8.26 17.70 19.10
N VAL A 723 -8.95 18.86 19.09
CA VAL A 723 -9.38 19.55 20.32
C VAL A 723 -10.45 18.72 21.05
N VAL A 724 -11.23 17.93 20.32
CA VAL A 724 -12.25 17.04 20.88
C VAL A 724 -11.64 15.78 21.50
N THR A 725 -10.58 15.20 20.93
CA THR A 725 -9.90 14.05 21.57
C THR A 725 -9.23 14.44 22.90
N HIS A 726 -8.79 15.70 23.04
CA HIS A 726 -8.42 16.27 24.34
C HIS A 726 -9.61 16.66 25.23
N THR A 727 -10.83 16.91 24.71
CA THR A 727 -12.04 17.11 25.57
C THR A 727 -12.46 15.85 26.32
N VAL A 728 -12.27 14.66 25.73
CA VAL A 728 -12.73 13.41 26.35
C VAL A 728 -11.87 12.99 27.54
N LYS A 729 -10.60 13.46 27.63
CA LYS A 729 -9.72 13.17 28.76
C LYS A 729 -9.97 14.04 30.01
N ASP A 730 -10.50 15.26 29.83
CA ASP A 730 -10.51 16.25 30.92
C ASP A 730 -11.90 16.52 31.52
N GLY A 731 -12.99 15.98 30.95
CA GLY A 731 -14.34 16.10 31.52
C GLY A 731 -14.98 17.50 31.47
N ILE A 732 -14.47 18.41 30.65
CA ILE A 732 -14.93 19.81 30.54
C ILE A 732 -15.92 19.95 29.37
N SER A 733 -17.07 20.61 29.58
CA SER A 733 -18.10 20.77 28.54
C SER A 733 -17.63 21.70 27.38
N PRO A 734 -18.15 21.52 26.14
CA PRO A 734 -17.84 22.41 25.02
C PRO A 734 -18.18 23.89 25.27
N GLU A 735 -19.21 24.16 26.07
CA GLU A 735 -19.65 25.50 26.46
C GLU A 735 -18.63 26.16 27.40
N ASP A 736 -18.09 25.40 28.37
CA ASP A 736 -17.07 25.88 29.31
C ASP A 736 -15.74 26.24 28.61
N ARG A 737 -15.43 25.63 27.45
CA ARG A 737 -14.21 25.93 26.66
C ARG A 737 -14.34 27.15 25.74
N MET A 738 -15.53 27.76 25.63
CA MET A 738 -15.79 28.93 24.77
C MET A 738 -16.25 30.18 25.54
N VAL A 739 -16.21 30.16 26.87
CA VAL A 739 -16.66 31.26 27.74
C VAL A 739 -16.05 32.62 27.36
N ASP A 740 -14.71 32.68 27.20
CA ASP A 740 -14.01 33.90 26.79
C ASP A 740 -14.52 34.45 25.45
N THR A 741 -14.86 33.55 24.51
CA THR A 741 -15.39 33.93 23.19
C THR A 741 -16.79 34.53 23.29
N ILE A 742 -17.67 33.90 24.06
CA ILE A 742 -19.06 34.36 24.22
C ILE A 742 -19.09 35.71 24.95
N GLU A 743 -18.30 35.84 26.01
CA GLU A 743 -18.19 37.09 26.78
C GLU A 743 -17.68 38.23 25.89
N HIS A 744 -16.60 37.98 25.14
CA HIS A 744 -15.99 38.99 24.27
C HIS A 744 -16.91 39.44 23.13
N LEU A 745 -17.62 38.51 22.47
CA LEU A 745 -18.58 38.85 21.42
C LEU A 745 -19.76 39.68 21.94
N ARG A 746 -20.21 39.41 23.18
CA ARG A 746 -21.23 40.24 23.85
C ARG A 746 -20.71 41.63 24.17
N GLU A 747 -19.47 41.76 24.64
CA GLU A 747 -18.81 43.05 24.86
C GLU A 747 -18.74 43.85 23.56
N LEU A 748 -18.24 43.24 22.48
CA LEU A 748 -18.17 43.87 21.16
C LEU A 748 -19.53 44.33 20.64
N LYS A 749 -20.57 43.51 20.77
CA LYS A 749 -21.93 43.85 20.30
C LYS A 749 -22.52 45.06 21.03
N ASN A 750 -22.15 45.28 22.30
CA ASN A 750 -22.65 46.39 23.09
C ASN A 750 -21.91 47.71 22.84
N LEU A 751 -20.85 47.70 22.03
CA LEU A 751 -20.10 48.91 21.67
C LEU A 751 -20.81 49.66 20.54
N VAL A 752 -21.16 50.92 20.78
CA VAL A 752 -21.66 51.83 19.75
C VAL A 752 -20.48 52.62 19.19
N ILE A 753 -20.00 52.22 18.01
CA ILE A 753 -18.78 52.76 17.41
C ILE A 753 -19.03 53.15 15.95
N VAL A 754 -18.56 54.34 15.56
CA VAL A 754 -18.59 54.81 14.16
C VAL A 754 -17.28 54.40 13.49
N LEU A 755 -17.38 53.61 12.42
CA LEU A 755 -16.20 53.11 11.70
C LEU A 755 -15.77 54.07 10.58
N PRO A 756 -14.47 54.39 10.47
CA PRO A 756 -13.95 55.18 9.35
C PRO A 756 -13.89 54.38 8.04
N SER A 757 -13.80 55.10 6.92
CA SER A 757 -13.64 54.51 5.58
C SER A 757 -12.33 53.72 5.41
N SER A 758 -11.28 54.13 6.11
CA SER A 758 -10.00 53.43 6.19
C SER A 758 -9.46 53.44 7.62
N PHE A 759 -8.71 52.42 7.98
CA PHE A 759 -8.08 52.28 9.27
C PHE A 759 -6.76 51.52 9.15
N ASP A 760 -5.73 52.00 9.85
CA ASP A 760 -4.44 51.35 9.95
C ASP A 760 -3.96 51.35 11.41
N ALA A 761 -3.77 50.15 11.98
CA ALA A 761 -3.28 49.98 13.34
C ALA A 761 -1.90 50.65 13.56
N ARG A 762 -1.07 50.78 12.51
CA ARG A 762 0.24 51.42 12.56
C ARG A 762 0.15 52.91 12.84
N GLU A 763 -0.91 53.57 12.38
CA GLU A 763 -1.15 54.98 12.62
C GLU A 763 -1.70 55.20 14.03
N LYS A 764 -2.71 54.42 14.42
CA LYS A 764 -3.36 54.54 15.74
C LYS A 764 -2.42 54.20 16.90
N TRP A 765 -1.63 53.13 16.75
CA TRP A 765 -0.68 52.68 17.79
C TRP A 765 0.76 52.77 17.29
N SER A 766 1.12 53.94 16.75
CA SER A 766 2.45 54.22 16.19
C SER A 766 3.62 53.97 17.16
N ARG A 767 3.39 54.05 18.47
CA ARG A 767 4.37 53.78 19.53
C ARG A 767 4.60 52.29 19.82
N CYS A 768 3.80 51.39 19.27
CA CYS A 768 3.98 49.95 19.40
C CYS A 768 4.88 49.42 18.29
N SER A 769 6.14 49.14 18.63
CA SER A 769 7.15 48.65 17.68
C SER A 769 6.76 47.32 17.00
N SER A 770 6.06 46.43 17.72
CA SER A 770 5.62 45.14 17.22
C SER A 770 4.68 45.22 16.01
N ILE A 771 3.84 46.27 15.91
CA ILE A 771 2.88 46.45 14.80
C ILE A 771 3.60 46.73 13.48
N HIS A 772 4.78 47.37 13.55
CA HIS A 772 5.63 47.70 12.39
C HIS A 772 6.62 46.59 12.02
N GLN A 773 6.74 45.57 12.86
CA GLN A 773 7.66 44.47 12.65
C GLN A 773 7.06 43.46 11.66
N ILE A 774 7.88 43.05 10.69
CA ILE A 774 7.55 41.98 9.74
C ILE A 774 8.54 40.85 9.96
N SER A 775 8.04 39.71 10.41
CA SER A 775 8.83 38.51 10.65
C SER A 775 9.08 37.74 9.35
N ASN A 776 10.12 36.90 9.34
CA ASN A 776 10.38 35.96 8.26
C ASN A 776 10.41 34.54 8.81
N GLN A 777 9.45 33.72 8.40
CA GLN A 777 9.28 32.33 8.84
C GLN A 777 10.33 31.38 8.22
N GLY A 778 11.08 31.82 7.20
CA GLY A 778 11.97 30.99 6.41
C GLY A 778 11.20 29.88 5.68
N ALA A 779 11.84 28.72 5.52
CA ALA A 779 11.25 27.56 4.86
C ALA A 779 10.40 26.66 5.77
N CYS A 780 10.30 26.95 7.09
CA CYS A 780 9.63 26.07 8.05
C CYS A 780 8.11 26.00 7.87
N GLY A 781 7.46 26.91 7.14
CA GLY A 781 5.98 26.88 7.03
C GLY A 781 5.25 27.20 8.35
N SER A 782 5.88 27.94 9.26
CA SER A 782 5.37 28.32 10.59
C SER A 782 4.57 29.63 10.60
N CYS A 783 3.85 29.94 9.52
CA CYS A 783 3.06 31.18 9.40
C CYS A 783 2.06 31.34 10.54
N TRP A 784 1.45 30.24 11.00
CA TRP A 784 0.54 30.21 12.14
C TRP A 784 1.21 30.66 13.45
N ALA A 785 2.45 30.21 13.72
CA ALA A 785 3.19 30.57 14.93
C ALA A 785 3.66 32.03 14.88
N MET A 786 4.11 32.47 13.71
CA MET A 786 4.55 33.86 13.48
C MET A 786 3.41 34.87 13.59
N ALA A 787 2.26 34.55 12.99
CA ALA A 787 1.06 35.40 13.07
C ALA A 787 0.54 35.48 14.51
N ALA A 788 0.47 34.34 15.22
CA ALA A 788 0.07 34.31 16.63
C ALA A 788 1.03 35.15 17.49
N ALA A 789 2.35 34.91 17.41
CA ALA A 789 3.36 35.67 18.15
C ALA A 789 3.25 37.19 17.91
N SER A 790 3.05 37.59 16.65
CA SER A 790 2.92 39.00 16.27
C SER A 790 1.68 39.64 16.89
N VAL A 791 0.53 38.97 16.81
CA VAL A 791 -0.73 39.44 17.42
C VAL A 791 -0.60 39.52 18.94
N MET A 792 -0.03 38.51 19.58
CA MET A 792 0.19 38.52 21.03
C MET A 792 1.08 39.70 21.46
N SER A 793 2.13 39.98 20.70
CA SER A 793 3.03 41.12 20.93
C SER A 793 2.32 42.46 20.77
N ASP A 794 1.46 42.59 19.75
CA ASP A 794 0.68 43.81 19.53
C ASP A 794 -0.33 44.04 20.66
N ARG A 795 -1.07 43.00 21.03
CA ARG A 795 -2.05 43.07 22.11
C ARG A 795 -1.39 43.35 23.46
N LEU A 796 -0.19 42.82 23.70
CA LEU A 796 0.62 43.16 24.87
C LEU A 796 0.97 44.65 24.90
N CYS A 797 1.44 45.22 23.79
CA CYS A 797 1.78 46.65 23.74
C CYS A 797 0.55 47.56 23.87
N ILE A 798 -0.55 47.22 23.20
CA ILE A 798 -1.78 48.02 23.20
C ILE A 798 -2.42 48.01 24.59
N SER A 799 -2.62 46.84 25.19
CA SER A 799 -3.25 46.69 26.51
C SER A 799 -2.42 47.31 27.64
N SER A 800 -1.09 47.25 27.53
CA SER A 800 -0.17 47.82 28.51
C SER A 800 0.05 49.34 28.32
N ASN A 801 -0.68 49.97 27.40
CA ASN A 801 -0.53 51.39 27.05
C ASN A 801 0.94 51.75 26.77
N TYR A 802 1.58 50.99 25.88
CA TYR A 802 2.96 51.13 25.43
C TYR A 802 4.07 50.81 26.46
N SER A 803 3.71 50.42 27.69
CA SER A 803 4.69 50.15 28.76
C SER A 803 5.45 48.83 28.57
N ARG A 804 4.86 47.84 27.89
CA ARG A 804 5.54 46.61 27.47
C ARG A 804 5.66 46.55 25.96
N GLN A 805 6.88 46.33 25.47
CA GLN A 805 7.19 46.23 24.04
C GLN A 805 7.98 44.96 23.69
N GLU A 806 8.00 43.98 24.59
CA GLU A 806 8.65 42.70 24.34
C GLU A 806 7.86 41.92 23.29
N THR A 807 8.55 41.24 22.37
CA THR A 807 7.89 40.37 21.39
C THR A 807 7.76 38.96 21.93
N VAL A 808 6.63 38.30 21.69
CA VAL A 808 6.41 36.91 22.07
C VAL A 808 7.18 35.98 21.15
N SER A 809 7.78 34.93 21.70
CA SER A 809 8.63 34.01 20.94
C SER A 809 7.84 33.08 20.03
N ALA A 810 7.94 33.30 18.71
CA ALA A 810 7.48 32.34 17.72
C ALA A 810 8.23 30.99 17.80
N GLN A 811 9.49 31.00 18.25
CA GLN A 811 10.29 29.80 18.47
C GLN A 811 9.72 28.95 19.61
N ASP A 812 9.32 29.58 20.71
CA ASP A 812 8.73 28.89 21.86
C ASP A 812 7.33 28.36 21.54
N ILE A 813 6.54 29.11 20.77
CA ILE A 813 5.25 28.65 20.23
C ILE A 813 5.45 27.42 19.34
N LEU A 814 6.44 27.45 18.44
CA LEU A 814 6.73 26.37 17.48
C LEU A 814 7.27 25.11 18.15
N SER A 815 8.13 25.26 19.16
CA SER A 815 8.83 24.13 19.79
C SER A 815 8.10 23.57 21.00
N CYS A 816 7.54 24.44 21.83
CA CYS A 816 7.02 24.09 23.16
C CYS A 816 5.49 24.05 23.25
N CYS A 817 4.77 24.19 22.14
CA CYS A 817 3.34 23.92 22.11
C CYS A 817 3.00 22.71 21.21
N PRO A 818 2.95 21.49 21.77
CA PRO A 818 2.65 20.27 21.00
C PRO A 818 1.27 20.31 20.35
N SER A 819 0.31 21.03 20.95
CA SER A 819 -1.05 21.16 20.44
C SER A 819 -1.21 22.29 19.41
N CYS A 820 -0.18 23.13 19.20
CA CYS A 820 -0.25 24.31 18.35
C CYS A 820 0.23 24.07 16.91
N GLY A 821 1.13 23.13 16.65
CA GLY A 821 1.65 22.84 15.31
C GLY A 821 3.14 22.51 15.23
N SER A 822 3.67 22.40 14.01
CA SER A 822 5.10 22.14 13.72
C SER A 822 5.59 22.85 12.44
N CYS A 823 6.87 22.65 12.07
CA CYS A 823 7.32 23.00 10.71
C CYS A 823 6.66 22.08 9.66
N GLY A 824 6.44 22.59 8.46
CA GLY A 824 5.67 21.95 7.40
C GLY A 824 4.17 22.32 7.40
N GLY A 825 3.75 23.21 8.29
CA GLY A 825 2.33 23.49 8.55
C GLY A 825 1.70 22.53 9.57
N GLY A 826 0.46 22.82 9.94
CA GLY A 826 -0.36 22.07 10.89
C GLY A 826 -0.63 22.83 12.19
N GLY A 827 -1.84 22.68 12.74
CA GLY A 827 -2.22 23.15 14.07
C GLY A 827 -3.48 24.03 14.15
N PHE A 828 -4.15 23.98 15.31
CA PHE A 828 -5.40 24.72 15.56
C PHE A 828 -5.13 26.20 15.86
N LEU A 829 -5.85 27.09 15.17
CA LEU A 829 -5.69 28.55 15.25
C LEU A 829 -5.82 29.14 16.65
N ILE A 830 -6.69 28.58 17.48
CA ILE A 830 -6.91 29.08 18.85
C ILE A 830 -5.92 28.49 19.86
N ASN A 831 -5.25 27.38 19.54
CA ASN A 831 -4.40 26.69 20.51
C ASN A 831 -3.20 27.53 20.94
N PRO A 832 -2.51 28.29 20.07
CA PRO A 832 -1.53 29.27 20.52
C PRO A 832 -2.10 30.23 21.56
N PHE A 833 -3.29 30.79 21.34
CA PHE A 833 -3.89 31.74 22.28
C PHE A 833 -4.36 31.09 23.58
N LYS A 834 -4.85 29.84 23.54
CA LYS A 834 -5.18 29.07 24.75
C LYS A 834 -3.93 28.74 25.55
N GLN A 835 -2.89 28.25 24.90
CA GLN A 835 -1.61 27.98 25.52
C GLN A 835 -0.98 29.26 26.11
N TRP A 836 -1.19 30.41 25.45
CA TRP A 836 -0.77 31.71 25.95
C TRP A 836 -1.51 32.10 27.25
N LYS A 837 -2.79 31.77 27.38
CA LYS A 837 -3.55 31.94 28.62
C LYS A 837 -3.10 30.97 29.72
N ASP A 838 -3.00 29.68 29.38
CA ASP A 838 -2.80 28.61 30.37
C ASP A 838 -1.35 28.56 30.87
N ARG A 839 -0.39 28.45 29.95
CA ARG A 839 1.05 28.34 30.25
C ARG A 839 1.80 29.65 30.09
N GLY A 840 1.45 30.44 29.07
CA GLY A 840 2.25 31.57 28.61
C GLY A 840 3.38 31.15 27.67
N PHE A 841 3.99 32.16 27.05
CA PHE A 841 5.16 32.02 26.18
C PHE A 841 6.21 33.05 26.57
N VAL A 842 7.48 32.70 26.41
CA VAL A 842 8.58 33.63 26.69
C VAL A 842 8.75 34.70 25.62
N SER A 843 9.51 35.75 25.91
CA SER A 843 9.89 36.74 24.90
C SER A 843 10.82 36.14 23.84
N GLY A 844 10.80 36.70 22.64
CA GLY A 844 11.61 36.26 21.51
C GLY A 844 12.20 37.40 20.70
N GLY A 845 12.67 37.03 19.51
CA GLY A 845 13.43 37.90 18.63
C GLY A 845 13.56 37.30 17.23
N SER A 846 14.09 38.08 16.29
CA SER A 846 14.29 37.63 14.91
C SER A 846 15.48 36.67 14.78
N TYR A 847 15.57 35.98 13.64
CA TYR A 847 16.72 35.13 13.33
C TYR A 847 18.06 35.88 13.45
N GLY A 848 19.01 35.27 14.18
CA GLY A 848 20.33 35.84 14.45
C GLY A 848 20.36 36.97 15.47
N SER A 849 19.22 37.34 16.08
CA SER A 849 19.18 38.29 17.20
C SER A 849 19.41 37.58 18.54
N ASN A 850 19.88 38.33 19.53
CA ASN A 850 19.94 37.90 20.93
C ASN A 850 18.81 38.57 21.75
N GLU A 851 17.75 39.00 21.07
CA GLU A 851 16.61 39.66 21.69
C GLU A 851 15.62 38.62 22.25
N GLY A 852 15.13 38.90 23.45
CA GLY A 852 14.22 38.01 24.17
C GLY A 852 14.86 36.74 24.70
N CYS A 853 14.07 35.91 25.37
CA CYS A 853 14.49 34.62 25.91
C CYS A 853 14.77 33.61 24.79
N LYS A 854 13.88 33.49 23.80
CA LYS A 854 14.01 32.55 22.67
C LYS A 854 13.87 33.26 21.32
N PRO A 855 14.98 33.74 20.73
CA PRO A 855 14.96 34.24 19.36
C PRO A 855 14.64 33.11 18.37
N TYR A 856 14.12 33.47 17.20
CA TYR A 856 13.79 32.52 16.14
C TYR A 856 15.06 31.90 15.54
N GLU A 857 15.12 30.58 15.42
CA GLU A 857 16.38 29.88 15.07
C GLU A 857 16.46 29.46 13.60
N ILE A 858 15.38 29.64 12.84
CA ILE A 858 15.31 29.18 11.46
C ILE A 858 15.91 30.21 10.51
N ASN A 859 16.89 29.77 9.73
CA ASN A 859 17.62 30.59 8.77
C ASN A 859 16.69 31.11 7.64
N ASN A 860 16.85 32.39 7.31
CA ASN A 860 16.05 33.14 6.34
C ASN A 860 16.77 33.42 5.00
N GLN A 861 17.90 32.76 4.73
CA GLN A 861 18.73 33.00 3.54
C GLN A 861 18.17 32.45 2.20
N CYS A 862 17.05 31.72 2.22
CA CYS A 862 16.46 31.05 1.05
C CYS A 862 15.50 31.93 0.20
N GLY A 863 15.45 33.25 0.39
CA GLY A 863 14.51 34.14 -0.32
C GLY A 863 13.15 34.32 0.37
N TYR A 864 12.16 34.89 -0.31
CA TYR A 864 10.86 35.27 0.28
C TYR A 864 9.71 35.27 -0.77
N PRO A 865 8.70 34.38 -0.67
CA PRO A 865 8.65 33.16 0.15
C PRO A 865 9.67 32.09 -0.27
N CYS A 866 10.15 31.29 0.68
CA CYS A 866 10.92 30.07 0.40
C CYS A 866 9.99 28.86 0.27
N ALA A 867 10.36 27.89 -0.58
CA ALA A 867 9.67 26.60 -0.62
C ALA A 867 9.81 25.84 0.70
N ILE A 868 8.74 25.14 1.11
CA ILE A 868 8.71 24.37 2.37
C ILE A 868 9.72 23.22 2.35
N ASP A 869 10.09 22.72 1.16
CA ASP A 869 11.00 21.59 0.96
C ASP A 869 12.41 21.87 1.49
N TYR A 870 12.78 23.14 1.64
CA TYR A 870 14.05 23.53 2.26
C TYR A 870 14.09 23.20 3.77
N TYR A 871 12.95 22.91 4.42
CA TYR A 871 12.87 22.58 5.84
C TYR A 871 11.85 21.46 6.13
N THR A 872 12.34 20.27 6.47
CA THR A 872 11.47 19.09 6.72
C THR A 872 10.95 19.04 8.16
N LYS A 873 9.78 18.42 8.37
CA LYS A 873 9.15 18.24 9.71
C LYS A 873 10.08 17.56 10.73
N ASN A 874 10.97 16.68 10.27
CA ASN A 874 12.00 16.01 11.08
C ASN A 874 13.06 16.98 11.65
N ARG A 875 13.10 18.23 11.20
CA ARG A 875 13.98 19.29 11.70
C ARG A 875 13.25 20.32 12.57
N THR A 876 11.98 20.12 12.92
CA THR A 876 11.25 21.03 13.82
C THR A 876 12.04 21.20 15.14
N PRO A 877 12.24 22.44 15.63
CA PRO A 877 13.03 22.66 16.84
C PRO A 877 12.46 21.94 18.07
N SER A 878 13.34 21.39 18.91
CA SER A 878 12.97 20.73 20.16
C SER A 878 12.48 21.74 21.20
N CYS A 879 11.52 21.36 22.04
CA CYS A 879 11.15 22.15 23.20
C CYS A 879 12.24 22.11 24.27
N ASP A 880 13.04 23.16 24.35
CA ASP A 880 14.02 23.35 25.41
C ASP A 880 13.61 24.51 26.33
N GLU A 881 13.21 24.25 27.57
CA GLU A 881 12.74 25.29 28.53
C GLU A 881 13.89 26.13 29.11
N LYS A 882 14.73 26.69 28.22
CA LYS A 882 15.87 27.52 28.57
C LYS A 882 15.90 28.75 27.66
N CYS A 883 16.25 29.90 28.23
CA CYS A 883 16.56 31.08 27.45
C CYS A 883 17.95 30.97 26.83
N ASN A 884 18.19 31.76 25.77
CA ASN A 884 19.53 31.92 25.24
C ASN A 884 20.49 32.46 26.32
N PRO A 885 21.77 32.08 26.31
CA PRO A 885 22.71 32.41 27.39
C PRO A 885 22.97 33.90 27.61
N LEU A 886 22.62 34.75 26.63
CA LEU A 886 22.84 36.20 26.68
C LEU A 886 21.64 36.96 27.24
N TYR A 887 20.52 36.27 27.47
CA TYR A 887 19.31 36.86 28.04
C TYR A 887 19.34 36.85 29.57
N ARG A 888 18.91 37.95 30.18
CA ARG A 888 19.08 38.19 31.64
C ARG A 888 18.08 37.47 32.53
N LYS A 889 16.87 37.17 32.04
CA LYS A 889 15.84 36.50 32.84
C LYS A 889 15.88 35.00 32.60
N ASN A 890 15.45 34.22 33.60
CA ASN A 890 15.23 32.80 33.42
C ASN A 890 13.94 32.54 32.63
N TYR A 891 13.83 31.33 32.06
CA TYR A 891 12.71 30.94 31.21
C TYR A 891 11.35 31.13 31.90
N THR A 892 11.21 30.69 33.16
CA THR A 892 9.97 30.80 33.93
C THR A 892 9.59 32.24 34.27
N ASP A 893 10.59 33.10 34.48
CA ASP A 893 10.39 34.50 34.89
C ASP A 893 10.01 35.40 33.71
N ASP A 894 10.20 34.90 32.48
CA ASP A 894 9.91 35.62 31.25
C ASP A 894 8.59 35.18 30.57
N LEU A 895 7.83 34.26 31.18
CA LEU A 895 6.54 33.83 30.65
C LEU A 895 5.53 34.97 30.61
N ILE A 896 5.05 35.28 29.41
CA ILE A 896 3.99 36.25 29.13
C ILE A 896 2.69 35.46 29.01
N LYS A 897 1.71 35.75 29.87
CA LYS A 897 0.38 35.11 29.85
C LYS A 897 -0.70 36.11 29.45
N SER A 898 -1.73 35.63 28.76
CA SER A 898 -2.94 36.41 28.49
C SER A 898 -4.05 36.14 29.51
N ARG A 899 -4.99 37.09 29.60
CA ARG A 899 -6.21 36.94 30.38
C ARG A 899 -7.31 36.18 29.63
N LYS A 900 -7.54 36.54 28.36
CA LYS A 900 -8.59 35.93 27.52
C LYS A 900 -8.01 35.37 26.22
N ALA A 901 -8.60 34.30 25.71
CA ALA A 901 -8.33 33.73 24.39
C ALA A 901 -9.65 33.43 23.67
N TYR A 902 -9.88 34.00 22.48
CA TYR A 902 -11.18 33.93 21.82
C TYR A 902 -11.13 33.88 20.29
N TRP A 903 -12.25 33.44 19.72
CA TRP A 903 -12.50 33.36 18.29
C TRP A 903 -13.43 34.48 17.79
N LEU A 904 -13.21 34.93 16.56
CA LEU A 904 -13.97 35.99 15.88
C LEU A 904 -14.38 35.52 14.47
N ARG A 905 -15.08 34.39 14.38
CA ARG A 905 -15.33 33.72 13.10
C ARG A 905 -16.17 34.57 12.14
N SER A 906 -15.75 34.70 10.88
CA SER A 906 -16.37 35.63 9.93
C SER A 906 -17.21 35.01 8.79
N LEU A 907 -17.17 33.68 8.54
CA LEU A 907 -17.93 33.07 7.42
C LEU A 907 -18.50 31.66 7.72
N PRO A 908 -19.66 31.29 7.13
CA PRO A 908 -20.20 29.94 7.20
C PRO A 908 -19.36 28.97 6.34
N PHE A 909 -19.16 27.76 6.85
CA PHE A 909 -18.41 26.71 6.16
C PHE A 909 -19.24 26.18 4.97
N TYR A 910 -18.78 26.42 3.74
CA TYR A 910 -19.34 25.82 2.53
C TYR A 910 -18.65 24.47 2.27
N GLU A 911 -18.90 23.47 3.12
CA GLU A 911 -18.71 22.07 2.75
C GLU A 911 -19.46 21.14 3.72
N GLU A 912 -20.11 20.12 3.16
CA GLU A 912 -20.79 19.03 3.88
C GLU A 912 -19.75 17.98 4.29
N SER A 913 -19.35 17.97 5.55
CA SER A 913 -18.54 16.89 6.12
C SER A 913 -19.44 15.74 6.56
N THR A 914 -19.06 14.49 6.25
CA THR A 914 -19.74 13.26 6.65
C THR A 914 -19.45 12.81 8.10
N ASP A 915 -18.70 13.59 8.89
CA ASP A 915 -18.43 13.33 10.31
C ASP A 915 -19.51 13.96 11.22
N TRP A 916 -20.29 13.11 11.90
CA TRP A 916 -21.40 13.52 12.77
C TRP A 916 -20.98 14.46 13.91
N ARG A 917 -19.74 14.36 14.41
CA ARG A 917 -19.22 15.25 15.48
C ARG A 917 -18.99 16.68 15.01
N VAL A 918 -18.66 16.84 13.73
CA VAL A 918 -18.49 18.15 13.09
C VAL A 918 -19.85 18.75 12.74
N THR A 919 -20.84 17.91 12.39
CA THR A 919 -22.23 18.33 12.18
C THR A 919 -22.89 18.85 13.46
N GLU A 920 -22.62 18.24 14.61
CA GLU A 920 -23.17 18.68 15.91
C GLU A 920 -22.56 20.01 16.38
N GLN A 921 -21.25 20.20 16.20
CA GLN A 921 -20.58 21.46 16.54
C GLN A 921 -20.88 22.60 15.56
N LYS A 922 -21.05 22.29 14.27
CA LYS A 922 -21.58 23.24 13.27
C LYS A 922 -22.96 23.71 13.71
N LYS A 923 -23.84 22.80 14.16
CA LYS A 923 -25.15 23.14 14.72
C LYS A 923 -25.07 24.00 15.99
N ILE A 924 -24.18 23.71 16.95
CA ILE A 924 -24.03 24.51 18.18
C ILE A 924 -23.50 25.92 17.86
N LYS A 925 -22.46 26.03 17.03
CA LYS A 925 -21.88 27.33 16.64
C LYS A 925 -22.86 28.14 15.81
N ASP A 926 -23.49 27.53 14.80
CA ASP A 926 -24.45 28.20 13.94
C ASP A 926 -25.72 28.60 14.72
N ALA A 927 -26.16 27.79 15.70
CA ALA A 927 -27.24 28.15 16.63
C ALA A 927 -26.88 29.34 17.53
N MET A 928 -25.67 29.35 18.09
CA MET A 928 -25.17 30.44 18.95
C MET A 928 -25.01 31.76 18.20
N PHE A 929 -24.44 31.75 16.99
CA PHE A 929 -24.32 32.94 16.15
C PHE A 929 -25.69 33.41 15.62
N LYS A 930 -26.61 32.48 15.33
CA LYS A 930 -27.99 32.80 14.94
C LYS A 930 -28.79 33.43 16.10
N GLU A 931 -28.58 32.97 17.33
CA GLU A 931 -29.16 33.55 18.55
C GLU A 931 -28.62 34.97 18.82
N LEU A 932 -27.33 35.20 18.62
CA LEU A 932 -26.70 36.50 18.85
C LEU A 932 -26.97 37.54 17.75
N TYR A 933 -27.10 37.15 16.46
CA TYR A 933 -27.05 38.11 15.34
C TYR A 933 -28.22 38.06 14.33
N GLY A 934 -29.18 37.13 14.44
CA GLY A 934 -30.48 37.27 13.74
C GLY A 934 -30.56 36.80 12.27
N THR A 935 -29.72 37.25 11.32
CA THR A 935 -29.66 36.74 9.91
C THR A 935 -28.51 37.36 9.07
N THR A 936 -28.14 36.67 7.97
CA THR A 936 -27.13 36.99 6.91
C THR A 936 -25.70 37.35 7.39
N PHE A 937 -24.83 36.34 7.34
CA PHE A 937 -23.53 36.23 8.01
C PHE A 937 -22.40 37.17 7.54
N THR A 938 -22.48 37.78 6.36
CA THR A 938 -21.31 38.42 5.72
C THR A 938 -21.10 39.89 6.11
N SER A 939 -22.16 40.70 6.22
CA SER A 939 -22.05 42.13 6.59
C SER A 939 -21.71 42.36 8.07
N ASP A 940 -22.27 41.52 8.95
CA ASP A 940 -22.09 41.65 10.40
C ASP A 940 -20.70 41.20 10.85
N ALA A 941 -20.10 40.25 10.12
CA ALA A 941 -18.76 39.77 10.36
C ALA A 941 -17.67 40.79 9.98
N GLU A 942 -17.84 41.49 8.84
CA GLU A 942 -16.98 42.61 8.46
C GLU A 942 -17.04 43.71 9.52
N LEU A 943 -18.24 44.04 10.01
CA LEU A 943 -18.45 45.04 11.06
C LEU A 943 -17.77 44.64 12.38
N LEU A 944 -17.94 43.40 12.83
CA LEU A 944 -17.30 42.85 14.03
C LEU A 944 -15.78 42.92 13.94
N LEU A 945 -15.22 42.51 12.80
CA LEU A 945 -13.77 42.51 12.59
C LEU A 945 -13.20 43.92 12.57
N LYS A 946 -13.86 44.87 11.90
CA LYS A 946 -13.47 46.29 11.92
C LYS A 946 -13.52 46.87 13.33
N THR A 947 -14.55 46.52 14.08
CA THR A 947 -14.73 46.95 15.48
C THR A 947 -13.61 46.39 16.36
N GLU A 948 -13.31 45.10 16.26
CA GLU A 948 -12.22 44.46 16.99
C GLU A 948 -10.87 45.11 16.67
N LEU A 949 -10.55 45.27 15.38
CA LEU A 949 -9.30 45.86 14.92
C LEU A 949 -9.11 47.27 15.45
N MET A 950 -10.19 48.05 15.50
CA MET A 950 -10.14 49.42 15.97
C MET A 950 -10.09 49.53 17.49
N VAL A 951 -10.77 48.66 18.24
CA VAL A 951 -10.85 48.75 19.71
C VAL A 951 -9.66 48.09 20.37
N TYR A 952 -9.37 46.84 19.99
CA TYR A 952 -8.42 46.00 20.71
C TYR A 952 -7.12 45.75 19.92
N GLY A 953 -7.12 45.95 18.60
CA GLY A 953 -5.90 45.93 17.78
C GLY A 953 -5.83 44.79 16.75
N PRO A 954 -4.64 44.50 16.18
CA PRO A 954 -4.47 43.46 15.17
C PRO A 954 -4.96 42.07 15.59
N VAL A 955 -5.40 41.25 14.64
CA VAL A 955 -5.85 39.86 14.88
C VAL A 955 -5.17 38.87 13.94
N MET A 956 -5.19 37.59 14.28
CA MET A 956 -4.69 36.53 13.41
C MET A 956 -5.81 36.05 12.50
N GLY A 957 -5.62 36.11 11.18
CA GLY A 957 -6.57 35.62 10.18
C GLY A 957 -5.90 34.64 9.24
N CYS A 958 -6.55 33.50 8.99
CA CYS A 958 -6.02 32.49 8.07
C CYS A 958 -6.96 32.26 6.90
N LEU A 959 -6.38 32.21 5.70
CA LEU A 959 -7.08 32.09 4.44
C LEU A 959 -6.40 31.06 3.53
N ILE A 960 -7.15 30.55 2.57
CA ILE A 960 -6.63 29.63 1.56
C ILE A 960 -6.05 30.50 0.44
N ILE A 961 -4.77 30.29 0.12
CA ILE A 961 -4.08 31.04 -0.94
C ILE A 961 -3.83 30.15 -2.15
N GLY A 962 -3.85 30.73 -3.35
CA GLY A 962 -3.42 30.07 -4.59
C GLY A 962 -1.96 30.40 -4.94
N GLU A 963 -1.42 29.73 -5.97
CA GLU A 963 -0.01 29.90 -6.37
C GLU A 963 0.36 31.34 -6.74
N SER A 964 -0.59 32.12 -7.29
CA SER A 964 -0.39 33.53 -7.63
C SER A 964 -0.06 34.42 -6.42
N PHE A 965 -0.48 34.03 -5.21
CA PHE A 965 -0.18 34.77 -3.98
C PHE A 965 1.32 34.82 -3.69
N LEU A 966 2.07 33.78 -4.05
CA LEU A 966 3.53 33.74 -3.84
C LEU A 966 4.27 34.83 -4.62
N LEU A 967 3.65 35.32 -5.71
CA LEU A 967 4.24 36.27 -6.66
C LEU A 967 3.85 37.73 -6.40
N TYR A 968 3.04 38.02 -5.38
CA TYR A 968 2.56 39.37 -5.12
C TYR A 968 3.68 40.39 -4.88
N ASP A 969 3.60 41.54 -5.56
CA ASP A 969 4.52 42.67 -5.40
C ASP A 969 3.84 43.94 -4.87
N SER A 970 2.77 44.40 -5.54
CA SER A 970 2.07 45.64 -5.16
C SER A 970 0.65 45.71 -5.72
N GLY A 971 -0.18 46.58 -5.16
CA GLY A 971 -1.57 46.83 -5.56
C GLY A 971 -2.59 46.04 -4.74
N ILE A 972 -3.85 46.03 -5.19
CA ILE A 972 -4.94 45.30 -4.52
C ILE A 972 -5.02 43.90 -5.10
N PHE A 973 -4.54 42.93 -4.33
CA PHE A 973 -4.50 41.52 -4.72
C PHE A 973 -5.92 40.96 -4.89
N ASP A 974 -6.12 40.26 -6.00
CA ASP A 974 -7.35 39.57 -6.37
C ASP A 974 -7.00 38.16 -6.88
N SER A 975 -7.66 37.13 -6.33
CA SER A 975 -7.28 35.72 -6.53
C SER A 975 -7.95 35.11 -7.75
N GLU A 976 -7.38 35.33 -8.93
CA GLU A 976 -7.94 34.80 -10.20
C GLU A 976 -7.06 33.75 -10.89
N TYR A 977 -5.82 33.54 -10.43
CA TYR A 977 -4.80 32.77 -11.16
C TYR A 977 -4.13 31.66 -10.34
N GLY A 978 -3.96 30.49 -10.95
CA GLY A 978 -3.21 29.34 -10.42
C GLY A 978 -4.04 28.33 -9.64
N ASP A 979 -3.45 27.18 -9.34
CA ASP A 979 -4.09 26.15 -8.52
C ASP A 979 -4.15 26.59 -7.04
N TRP A 980 -5.15 26.08 -6.32
CA TRP A 980 -5.26 26.27 -4.87
C TRP A 980 -4.08 25.62 -4.15
N MET A 981 -3.44 26.34 -3.22
CA MET A 981 -2.33 25.81 -2.43
C MET A 981 -2.80 25.35 -1.04
N TYR A 982 -2.22 25.92 0.04
CA TYR A 982 -2.42 25.54 1.42
C TYR A 982 -2.97 26.71 2.25
N SER A 983 -3.40 26.42 3.48
CA SER A 983 -3.85 27.42 4.46
C SER A 983 -2.70 28.29 4.94
N HIS A 984 -2.79 29.61 4.71
CA HIS A 984 -1.78 30.57 5.15
C HIS A 984 -2.35 31.55 6.18
N CYS A 985 -1.57 31.81 7.22
CA CYS A 985 -1.97 32.64 8.35
C CYS A 985 -1.20 33.95 8.36
N MET A 986 -1.94 35.05 8.50
CA MET A 986 -1.37 36.39 8.52
C MET A 986 -1.97 37.22 9.66
N ARG A 987 -1.30 38.31 9.99
CA ARG A 987 -1.82 39.30 10.94
C ARG A 987 -2.62 40.36 10.17
N VAL A 988 -3.90 40.53 10.52
CA VAL A 988 -4.78 41.58 9.97
C VAL A 988 -4.56 42.87 10.75
N ILE A 989 -4.30 43.98 10.07
CA ILE A 989 -3.93 45.25 10.72
C ILE A 989 -4.81 46.45 10.33
N GLY A 990 -5.62 46.34 9.28
CA GLY A 990 -6.37 47.49 8.79
C GLY A 990 -7.28 47.19 7.59
N TRP A 991 -7.98 48.22 7.13
CA TRP A 991 -8.80 48.21 5.92
C TRP A 991 -8.76 49.56 5.21
N GLY A 992 -9.14 49.59 3.94
CA GLY A 992 -9.25 50.83 3.17
C GLY A 992 -10.05 50.65 1.88
N GLU A 993 -10.11 51.73 1.10
CA GLU A 993 -10.75 51.75 -0.21
C GLU A 993 -9.87 52.58 -1.15
N GLU A 994 -9.56 52.03 -2.32
CA GLU A 994 -8.81 52.74 -3.37
C GLU A 994 -9.42 52.38 -4.74
N GLY A 995 -9.66 53.40 -5.58
CA GLY A 995 -10.25 53.19 -6.91
C GLY A 995 -11.63 52.52 -6.91
N GLY A 996 -12.41 52.68 -5.82
CA GLY A 996 -13.70 52.02 -5.63
C GLY A 996 -13.62 50.55 -5.19
N VAL A 997 -12.42 50.04 -4.92
CA VAL A 997 -12.18 48.67 -4.45
C VAL A 997 -11.82 48.71 -2.97
N LYS A 998 -12.63 48.06 -2.13
CA LYS A 998 -12.35 47.89 -0.70
C LYS A 998 -11.32 46.79 -0.49
N TYR A 999 -10.42 46.97 0.47
CA TYR A 999 -9.38 45.99 0.80
C TYR A 999 -9.12 45.87 2.30
N TRP A 1000 -8.69 44.68 2.73
CA TRP A 1000 -8.03 44.41 4.01
C TRP A 1000 -6.52 44.59 3.87
N THR A 1001 -5.86 45.06 4.92
CA THR A 1001 -4.40 45.13 5.02
C THR A 1001 -3.88 44.06 5.95
N PHE A 1002 -3.01 43.20 5.43
CA PHE A 1002 -2.35 42.14 6.20
C PHE A 1002 -0.84 42.37 6.27
N ALA A 1003 -0.25 42.01 7.40
CA ALA A 1003 1.17 41.83 7.59
C ALA A 1003 1.51 40.34 7.44
N ASN A 1004 2.36 40.02 6.47
CA ASN A 1004 2.77 38.65 6.17
C ASN A 1004 4.03 38.26 6.98
N SER A 1005 4.36 36.97 7.02
CA SER A 1005 5.52 36.39 7.71
C SER A 1005 6.63 35.97 6.74
N TRP A 1006 6.77 36.64 5.59
CA TRP A 1006 7.80 36.37 4.58
C TRP A 1006 8.89 37.44 4.52
N GLY A 1007 8.97 38.30 5.53
CA GLY A 1007 9.95 39.38 5.57
C GLY A 1007 9.57 40.56 4.67
N ARG A 1008 10.32 41.66 4.84
CA ARG A 1008 10.04 42.95 4.21
C ARG A 1008 10.25 43.01 2.71
N ASN A 1009 10.93 42.03 2.13
CA ASN A 1009 11.27 42.10 0.72
C ASN A 1009 10.17 41.50 -0.19
N TRP A 1010 9.14 40.89 0.39
CA TRP A 1010 7.95 40.39 -0.31
C TRP A 1010 6.80 41.38 -0.21
N GLY A 1011 5.99 41.51 -1.27
CA GLY A 1011 4.84 42.42 -1.32
C GLY A 1011 5.21 43.89 -1.06
N GLU A 1012 4.28 44.62 -0.46
CA GLU A 1012 4.41 46.04 -0.16
C GLU A 1012 5.19 46.24 1.14
N ASN A 1013 6.49 45.93 1.13
CA ASN A 1013 7.37 45.95 2.31
C ASN A 1013 6.94 44.95 3.41
N GLY A 1014 6.49 43.75 3.00
CA GLY A 1014 5.97 42.70 3.89
C GLY A 1014 4.46 42.76 4.14
N PHE A 1015 3.78 43.73 3.53
CA PHE A 1015 2.34 43.89 3.62
C PHE A 1015 1.66 43.49 2.31
N ILE A 1016 0.37 43.18 2.41
CA ILE A 1016 -0.50 42.94 1.26
C ILE A 1016 -1.85 43.61 1.48
N ARG A 1017 -2.36 44.23 0.41
CA ARG A 1017 -3.73 44.72 0.34
C ARG A 1017 -4.56 43.70 -0.42
N MET A 1018 -5.42 42.99 0.28
CA MET A 1018 -6.31 41.99 -0.32
C MET A 1018 -7.67 42.61 -0.49
N LYS A 1019 -8.29 42.45 -1.66
CA LYS A 1019 -9.68 42.86 -1.90
C LYS A 1019 -10.60 42.36 -0.78
N ILE A 1020 -11.72 43.03 -0.49
CA ILE A 1020 -12.76 42.51 0.42
C ILE A 1020 -13.81 41.79 -0.43
N ASP A 1021 -13.81 40.47 -0.37
CA ASP A 1021 -14.82 39.58 -0.92
C ASP A 1021 -14.95 38.29 -0.08
N ASP A 1022 -15.81 37.37 -0.51
CA ASP A 1022 -16.11 36.11 0.19
C ASP A 1022 -14.91 35.14 0.24
N HIS A 1023 -13.89 35.32 -0.60
CA HIS A 1023 -12.71 34.43 -0.68
C HIS A 1023 -11.48 34.99 0.06
N SER A 1024 -11.41 36.31 0.19
CA SER A 1024 -10.30 37.08 0.77
C SER A 1024 -10.53 37.52 2.21
N THR A 1025 -11.79 37.47 2.68
CA THR A 1025 -12.12 37.67 4.09
C THR A 1025 -11.72 36.41 4.89
N PRO A 1026 -10.87 36.52 5.94
CA PRO A 1026 -10.34 35.33 6.63
C PRO A 1026 -11.44 34.52 7.31
N ALA A 1027 -11.67 33.28 6.86
CA ALA A 1027 -12.75 32.43 7.36
C ALA A 1027 -12.63 32.12 8.87
N ASP A 1028 -11.40 32.03 9.39
CA ASP A 1028 -11.11 31.80 10.80
C ASP A 1028 -10.19 32.89 11.34
N ILE A 1029 -10.62 33.52 12.45
CA ILE A 1029 -9.94 34.63 13.10
C ILE A 1029 -9.82 34.35 14.60
N ALA A 1030 -8.63 34.53 15.14
CA ALA A 1030 -8.34 34.30 16.55
C ALA A 1030 -7.53 35.46 17.16
N ALA A 1031 -7.78 35.73 18.44
CA ALA A 1031 -7.05 36.71 19.21
C ALA A 1031 -7.07 36.37 20.71
N GLY A 1032 -6.37 37.18 21.49
CA GLY A 1032 -6.45 37.17 22.94
C GLY A 1032 -6.28 38.58 23.50
N ILE A 1033 -6.68 38.76 24.75
CA ILE A 1033 -6.45 39.99 25.51
C ILE A 1033 -5.44 39.68 26.59
N PHE A 1034 -4.36 40.46 26.62
CA PHE A 1034 -3.35 40.42 27.67
C PHE A 1034 -3.93 40.90 29.00
#